data_AF-A0A843FR02-F1
#
_entry.id   AF-A0A843FR02-F1
#
_cell.length_a   1.000
_cell.length_b   1.000
_cell.length_c   1.000
_cell.angle_alpha   90.00
_cell.angle_beta   90.00
_cell.angle_gamma   90.00
#
_symmetry.space_group_name_H-M   'P 1'
#
loop_
_entity.id
_entity.type
_entity.pdbx_description
1 polymer ?
#
loop_
_entity_poly.entity_id
_entity_poly.type
_entity_poly.pdbx_seq_one_letter_code
_entity_poly.pdbx_strand_id
1 'polypeptide(L)'
;MCIVFSLLSSISAVELSDNDIIQNNDDNIINTIELDEENENMEIISMNSENALEENSENQLKDANTNTIYISASGDDLTGDGSKDNPYKTVKQGIENSNNQSIIYLSEGNFDAQNISIDKTLTIEGVKDKTVIDANHISRIFFMTSDAKLTLIGLTLINGNMSNNETGLGGSIYNDGGELTLINCTIKDSYSGLNGGAIYSNMGKLSLIESDIINNTAVQYGGAIYSAGITNIENSYFTENHITAEKGVGGAIACGGIASISNTLFLKNYAIYSAGAILNLANATLNNCSFINQTTEYTGGAISNHNYMVINNSIFSGGYSRFYAAAILAPPSGQHVVTEVYNTIFEKNYVGAHGAVSNNFKDTELKMENCAIVGNYILLEQGGKIYGDIALDDNASTLYCWWGQNEISPYYYSPHSETYESWKINASKWLVMEFTSSNEIIKQDVNNVLNVNIKHYFDNETKEIYDYDEDINLPLTVKFYTNTGQTIAEVELVNGSASINYIPANNVKTVYAKLSNQTIEISVKQKNESKLIASDLSKYYKENKDLEIKLTDNNNNPLYNKTVKILLNGKEYNLATNNNGIVKVPLDLNIGTYTAKISFDDEEYRNQNKNVKITVLKNKTSIKASNLVKYYKNSTKLSVKLLDNNKKPLKSKTVKIRIAGKTYSKTTNSKGIATFAINQKVGTYSVKISFNGDKTYQSSSKTIKVYVKSAKLTTKTKKIHRKSYFVATLKDKNGKAIKKTKVKFKLNGKTYTRTTNNKGIAKLKITVKIGTYKIKTSFKSTKIYGATVFTNKIKVLR
;
A
#
# COMPACT_ATOMS: atom_id res chain seq x y z
N MET A 1 -17.16 60.06 -9.01
CA MET A 1 -16.43 60.38 -10.26
C MET A 1 -15.13 61.19 -10.02
N CYS A 2 -15.13 62.27 -9.23
CA CYS A 2 -13.91 63.08 -9.00
C CYS A 2 -12.77 62.42 -8.19
N ILE A 3 -13.07 61.45 -7.30
CA ILE A 3 -12.05 60.77 -6.47
C ILE A 3 -11.27 59.72 -7.30
N VAL A 4 -11.91 59.12 -8.31
CA VAL A 4 -11.33 58.09 -9.20
C VAL A 4 -10.31 58.72 -10.15
N PHE A 5 -10.57 59.92 -10.68
CA PHE A 5 -9.62 60.62 -11.56
C PHE A 5 -8.38 61.15 -10.83
N SER A 6 -8.48 61.57 -9.57
CA SER A 6 -7.32 62.07 -8.81
C SER A 6 -6.37 60.96 -8.35
N LEU A 7 -6.90 59.76 -8.07
CA LEU A 7 -6.10 58.59 -7.67
C LEU A 7 -5.41 57.89 -8.85
N LEU A 8 -5.87 58.10 -10.09
CA LEU A 8 -5.25 57.57 -11.31
C LEU A 8 -4.28 58.57 -11.97
N SER A 9 -4.36 59.87 -11.67
CA SER A 9 -3.33 60.83 -12.10
C SER A 9 -1.96 60.63 -11.42
N SER A 10 -1.91 59.92 -10.29
CA SER A 10 -0.65 59.49 -9.66
C SER A 10 -0.05 58.24 -10.33
N ILE A 11 -0.86 57.44 -11.04
CA ILE A 11 -0.37 56.31 -11.84
C ILE A 11 0.35 56.82 -13.10
N SER A 12 -0.05 57.97 -13.65
CA SER A 12 0.70 58.66 -14.71
C SER A 12 2.00 59.35 -14.24
N ALA A 13 2.30 59.36 -12.93
CA ALA A 13 3.48 60.01 -12.38
C ALA A 13 4.72 59.08 -12.27
N VAL A 14 4.59 57.80 -12.63
CA VAL A 14 5.77 57.01 -13.00
C VAL A 14 6.10 57.40 -14.44
N GLU A 15 6.95 58.42 -14.60
CA GLU A 15 7.64 58.67 -15.87
C GLU A 15 8.46 57.41 -16.20
N LEU A 16 7.85 56.45 -16.92
CA LEU A 16 8.60 55.63 -17.86
C LEU A 16 9.09 56.64 -18.90
N SER A 17 10.38 56.98 -18.86
CA SER A 17 10.98 57.85 -19.86
C SER A 17 10.61 57.34 -21.25
N ASP A 18 10.22 58.23 -22.15
CA ASP A 18 9.78 57.98 -23.53
C ASP A 18 10.75 57.15 -24.41
N ASN A 19 11.85 56.63 -23.85
CA ASN A 19 12.80 55.74 -24.52
C ASN A 19 12.44 54.24 -24.47
N ASP A 20 11.45 53.81 -23.68
CA ASP A 20 11.05 52.39 -23.60
C ASP A 20 9.77 52.04 -24.40
N ILE A 21 9.19 53.02 -25.11
CA ILE A 21 8.06 52.78 -26.02
C ILE A 21 8.61 52.50 -27.42
N ILE A 22 8.98 51.25 -27.69
CA ILE A 22 9.13 50.78 -29.07
C ILE A 22 7.77 50.21 -29.49
N GLN A 23 7.12 50.89 -30.44
CA GLN A 23 6.02 50.35 -31.22
C GLN A 23 6.46 49.04 -31.89
N ASN A 24 6.09 47.89 -31.33
CA ASN A 24 6.17 46.62 -32.04
C ASN A 24 4.77 46.27 -32.57
N ASN A 25 4.57 46.58 -33.85
CA ASN A 25 3.50 46.06 -34.69
C ASN A 25 3.79 44.60 -35.06
N ASP A 26 3.81 43.69 -34.09
CA ASP A 26 3.95 42.26 -34.37
C ASP A 26 2.84 41.46 -33.63
N ASP A 27 1.73 41.27 -34.35
CA ASP A 27 0.57 40.41 -34.02
C ASP A 27 0.92 38.90 -33.91
N ASN A 28 2.11 38.51 -33.46
CA ASN A 28 2.60 37.13 -33.54
C ASN A 28 3.17 36.54 -32.24
N ILE A 29 2.94 37.13 -31.06
CA ILE A 29 3.45 36.58 -29.78
C ILE A 29 2.33 35.92 -28.93
N ILE A 30 1.15 35.62 -29.50
CA ILE A 30 0.07 34.91 -28.76
C ILE A 30 0.01 33.40 -29.08
N ASN A 31 0.76 32.88 -30.04
CA ASN A 31 0.69 31.47 -30.43
C ASN A 31 1.97 30.68 -30.13
N THR A 32 2.33 30.50 -28.86
CA THR A 32 3.10 29.32 -28.39
C THR A 32 3.15 29.31 -26.87
N ILE A 33 2.12 28.75 -26.24
CA ILE A 33 2.27 28.10 -24.93
C ILE A 33 1.73 26.70 -25.13
N GLU A 34 2.63 25.71 -25.14
CA GLU A 34 2.24 24.30 -25.00
C GLU A 34 1.50 24.17 -23.66
N LEU A 35 0.22 23.82 -23.78
CA LEU A 35 -0.64 23.48 -22.67
C LEU A 35 -0.19 22.11 -22.15
N ASP A 36 0.36 22.06 -20.94
CA ASP A 36 0.44 20.81 -20.19
C ASP A 36 -0.99 20.42 -19.78
N GLU A 37 -1.58 19.50 -20.55
CA GLU A 37 -2.85 18.82 -20.27
C GLU A 37 -2.71 17.86 -19.07
N GLU A 38 -2.48 18.38 -17.86
CA GLU A 38 -2.67 17.61 -16.62
C GLU A 38 -3.17 18.53 -15.50
N ASN A 39 -4.48 18.87 -15.52
CA ASN A 39 -5.27 19.19 -14.31
C ASN A 39 -6.76 19.45 -14.62
N GLU A 40 -7.39 18.63 -15.47
CA GLU A 40 -8.85 18.47 -15.44
C GLU A 40 -9.21 17.37 -14.44
N ASN A 41 -9.30 17.72 -13.16
CA ASN A 41 -10.00 16.97 -12.11
C ASN A 41 -10.12 17.83 -10.85
N MET A 42 -10.92 18.89 -10.93
CA MET A 42 -11.51 19.51 -9.74
C MET A 42 -12.96 19.04 -9.68
N GLU A 43 -13.21 18.05 -8.84
CA GLU A 43 -14.54 17.50 -8.56
C GLU A 43 -15.36 18.61 -7.87
N ILE A 44 -16.35 19.15 -8.59
CA ILE A 44 -17.35 20.07 -8.03
C ILE A 44 -18.21 19.24 -7.07
N ILE A 45 -17.97 19.38 -5.76
CA ILE A 45 -18.85 18.81 -4.74
C ILE A 45 -20.14 19.65 -4.72
N SER A 46 -21.11 19.27 -5.54
CA SER A 46 -22.49 19.75 -5.43
C SER A 46 -23.14 19.08 -4.22
N MET A 47 -23.46 19.85 -3.18
CA MET A 47 -24.30 19.36 -2.08
C MET A 47 -25.78 19.39 -2.51
N ASN A 48 -26.39 18.21 -2.54
CA ASN A 48 -27.81 18.00 -2.84
C ASN A 48 -28.73 18.76 -1.87
N SER A 49 -29.63 19.57 -2.40
CA SER A 49 -30.84 20.04 -1.69
C SER A 49 -32.09 19.51 -2.40
N GLU A 50 -32.38 18.22 -2.21
CA GLU A 50 -33.71 17.68 -2.49
C GLU A 50 -34.57 17.74 -1.22
N ASN A 51 -35.64 18.54 -1.26
CA ASN A 51 -36.93 18.12 -0.71
C ASN A 51 -38.05 18.91 -1.38
N ALA A 52 -38.76 18.20 -2.26
CA ALA A 52 -39.98 18.61 -2.91
C ALA A 52 -41.16 18.70 -1.91
N LEU A 53 -42.03 19.68 -2.12
CA LEU A 53 -43.37 19.78 -1.55
C LEU A 53 -44.39 19.42 -2.62
N GLU A 54 -45.17 18.37 -2.38
CA GLU A 54 -46.46 18.01 -3.01
C GLU A 54 -47.37 17.55 -1.85
N GLU A 55 -48.69 17.73 -1.77
CA GLU A 55 -49.73 18.37 -2.57
C GLU A 55 -51.00 18.49 -1.68
N ASN A 56 -51.79 19.55 -1.90
CA ASN A 56 -53.27 19.70 -1.90
C ASN A 56 -54.21 19.17 -0.78
N SER A 57 -55.14 20.06 -0.35
CA SER A 57 -56.59 19.92 -0.64
C SER A 57 -57.44 21.18 -0.33
N GLU A 58 -58.04 21.74 -1.39
CA GLU A 58 -59.32 22.46 -1.57
C GLU A 58 -60.17 22.94 -0.37
N ASN A 59 -60.50 24.25 -0.30
CA ASN A 59 -61.80 24.80 -0.75
C ASN A 59 -61.98 26.31 -0.43
N GLN A 60 -62.37 27.06 -1.47
CA GLN A 60 -63.16 28.31 -1.51
C GLN A 60 -62.98 29.41 -0.45
N LEU A 61 -62.45 30.56 -0.89
CA LEU A 61 -63.12 31.88 -0.88
C LEU A 61 -62.25 32.89 -1.67
N LYS A 62 -62.83 33.47 -2.74
CA LYS A 62 -62.30 34.63 -3.44
C LYS A 62 -62.36 35.83 -2.49
N ASP A 63 -61.22 36.42 -2.14
CA ASP A 63 -61.04 37.87 -1.96
C ASP A 63 -59.53 38.22 -1.87
N ALA A 64 -59.09 39.05 -2.82
CA ALA A 64 -57.93 39.97 -2.82
C ALA A 64 -56.62 39.56 -2.08
N ASN A 65 -55.68 38.90 -2.77
CA ASN A 65 -54.23 39.00 -2.48
C ASN A 65 -53.33 38.30 -3.53
N THR A 66 -53.55 38.50 -4.83
CA THR A 66 -52.66 37.89 -5.86
C THR A 66 -51.44 38.77 -6.09
N ASN A 67 -50.49 38.75 -5.14
CA ASN A 67 -49.16 39.35 -5.35
C ASN A 67 -48.28 38.46 -6.24
N THR A 68 -48.88 37.61 -7.08
CA THR A 68 -48.20 36.61 -7.91
C THR A 68 -48.64 36.75 -9.36
N ILE A 69 -47.68 36.78 -10.28
CA ILE A 69 -47.89 36.92 -11.72
C ILE A 69 -47.13 35.81 -12.44
N TYR A 70 -47.73 35.23 -13.47
CA TYR A 70 -47.12 34.20 -14.31
C TYR A 70 -46.86 34.73 -15.73
N ILE A 71 -45.68 34.41 -16.25
CA ILE A 71 -45.23 34.75 -17.60
C ILE A 71 -44.79 33.47 -18.31
N SER A 72 -45.20 33.28 -19.56
CA SER A 72 -44.81 32.13 -20.36
C SER A 72 -44.59 32.49 -21.82
N ALA A 73 -43.66 31.81 -22.49
CA ALA A 73 -43.37 32.02 -23.92
C ALA A 73 -44.61 31.76 -24.82
N SER A 74 -45.55 30.92 -24.36
CA SER A 74 -46.84 30.68 -25.01
C SER A 74 -48.00 31.56 -24.50
N GLY A 75 -47.72 32.49 -23.59
CA GLY A 75 -48.70 33.45 -23.08
C GLY A 75 -49.11 34.49 -24.12
N ASP A 76 -49.98 35.41 -23.71
CA ASP A 76 -50.49 36.49 -24.57
C ASP A 76 -50.54 37.81 -23.78
N ASP A 77 -49.97 38.89 -24.31
CA ASP A 77 -49.96 40.20 -23.63
C ASP A 77 -51.25 41.01 -23.86
N LEU A 78 -52.07 40.64 -24.85
CA LEU A 78 -53.36 41.27 -25.12
C LEU A 78 -54.49 40.61 -24.31
N THR A 79 -54.45 39.29 -24.17
CA THR A 79 -55.51 38.53 -23.50
C THR A 79 -55.11 37.86 -22.20
N GLY A 80 -53.82 37.76 -21.90
CA GLY A 80 -53.32 37.23 -20.62
C GLY A 80 -53.74 38.10 -19.44
N ASP A 81 -53.99 37.47 -18.30
CA ASP A 81 -54.31 38.16 -17.04
C ASP A 81 -53.25 37.95 -15.95
N GLY A 82 -52.15 37.27 -16.29
CA GLY A 82 -51.05 36.98 -15.38
C GLY A 82 -51.34 35.85 -14.40
N SER A 83 -52.48 35.17 -14.52
CA SER A 83 -52.73 33.91 -13.80
C SER A 83 -51.95 32.75 -14.42
N LYS A 84 -51.85 31.63 -13.69
CA LYS A 84 -51.17 30.43 -14.17
C LYS A 84 -51.85 29.84 -15.42
N ASP A 85 -53.17 29.94 -15.52
CA ASP A 85 -53.95 29.40 -16.64
C ASP A 85 -53.94 30.32 -17.87
N ASN A 86 -53.68 31.61 -17.67
CA ASN A 86 -53.67 32.62 -18.72
C ASN A 86 -52.52 33.64 -18.51
N PRO A 87 -51.26 33.18 -18.61
CA PRO A 87 -50.10 33.99 -18.27
C PRO A 87 -49.86 35.11 -19.29
N TYR A 88 -49.17 36.16 -18.86
CA TYR A 88 -48.61 37.15 -19.78
C TYR A 88 -47.52 36.52 -20.65
N LYS A 89 -47.22 37.13 -21.81
CA LYS A 89 -46.18 36.66 -22.73
C LYS A 89 -44.81 37.24 -22.40
N THR A 90 -44.74 38.54 -22.09
CA THR A 90 -43.47 39.25 -21.94
C THR A 90 -43.17 39.63 -20.50
N VAL A 91 -41.86 39.67 -20.17
CA VAL A 91 -41.33 40.13 -18.89
C VAL A 91 -41.82 41.55 -18.57
N LYS A 92 -41.85 42.41 -19.58
CA LYS A 92 -42.33 43.79 -19.45
C LYS A 92 -43.79 43.84 -19.02
N GLN A 93 -44.68 43.09 -19.69
CA GLN A 93 -46.11 43.10 -19.35
C GLN A 93 -46.35 42.61 -17.91
N GLY A 94 -45.66 41.56 -17.48
CA GLY A 94 -45.77 41.08 -16.10
C GLY A 94 -45.28 42.09 -15.06
N ILE A 95 -44.21 42.83 -15.35
CA ILE A 95 -43.68 43.87 -14.45
C ILE A 95 -44.61 45.10 -14.40
N GLU A 96 -45.15 45.54 -15.52
CA GLU A 96 -46.06 46.70 -15.58
C GLU A 96 -47.36 46.44 -14.80
N ASN A 97 -47.83 45.18 -14.78
CA ASN A 97 -49.03 44.77 -14.04
C ASN A 97 -48.74 44.28 -12.61
N SER A 98 -47.51 44.44 -12.12
CA SER A 98 -47.11 44.05 -10.77
C SER A 98 -47.25 45.18 -9.75
N ASN A 99 -47.53 44.81 -8.50
CA ASN A 99 -47.55 45.71 -7.35
C ASN A 99 -46.24 45.62 -6.57
N ASN A 100 -46.09 46.46 -5.54
CA ASN A 100 -44.96 46.35 -4.62
C ASN A 100 -44.99 44.98 -3.92
N GLN A 101 -43.82 44.35 -3.80
CA GLN A 101 -43.60 43.00 -3.25
C GLN A 101 -44.20 41.85 -4.08
N SER A 102 -44.60 42.10 -5.34
CA SER A 102 -45.07 41.02 -6.21
C SER A 102 -43.96 40.02 -6.55
N ILE A 103 -44.37 38.77 -6.74
CA ILE A 103 -43.57 37.65 -7.21
C ILE A 103 -43.99 37.33 -8.64
N ILE A 104 -43.03 37.30 -9.56
CA ILE A 104 -43.25 37.02 -10.97
C ILE A 104 -42.57 35.69 -11.30
N TYR A 105 -43.34 34.69 -11.74
CA TYR A 105 -42.85 33.40 -12.19
C TYR A 105 -42.75 33.38 -13.71
N LEU A 106 -41.55 33.07 -14.23
CA LEU A 106 -41.31 32.82 -15.64
C LEU A 106 -41.25 31.30 -15.87
N SER A 107 -42.03 30.80 -16.82
CA SER A 107 -41.88 29.42 -17.28
C SER A 107 -40.53 29.21 -17.97
N GLU A 108 -40.13 27.95 -18.18
CA GLU A 108 -39.02 27.66 -19.09
C GLU A 108 -39.26 28.31 -20.48
N GLY A 109 -38.19 28.80 -21.09
CA GLY A 109 -38.24 29.50 -22.37
C GLY A 109 -37.30 30.70 -22.45
N ASN A 110 -37.28 31.32 -23.64
CA ASN A 110 -36.54 32.53 -23.92
C ASN A 110 -37.50 33.72 -23.96
N PHE A 111 -37.14 34.81 -23.30
CA PHE A 111 -37.94 36.01 -23.18
C PHE A 111 -37.13 37.23 -23.58
N ASP A 112 -37.64 38.01 -24.52
CA ASP A 112 -37.00 39.27 -24.90
C ASP A 112 -37.27 40.34 -23.83
N ALA A 113 -36.23 41.08 -23.44
CA ALA A 113 -36.36 42.21 -22.53
C ALA A 113 -35.39 43.33 -22.87
N GLN A 114 -35.90 44.56 -22.93
CA GLN A 114 -35.13 45.74 -23.29
C GLN A 114 -35.51 46.89 -22.37
N ASN A 115 -34.54 47.32 -21.57
CA ASN A 115 -34.54 48.50 -20.70
C ASN A 115 -35.82 48.63 -19.84
N ILE A 116 -36.19 47.55 -19.15
CA ILE A 116 -37.37 47.54 -18.29
C ILE A 116 -37.05 48.28 -16.99
N SER A 117 -37.82 49.32 -16.68
CA SER A 117 -37.67 50.09 -15.45
C SER A 117 -38.28 49.36 -14.26
N ILE A 118 -37.53 49.28 -13.17
CA ILE A 118 -37.94 48.75 -11.87
C ILE A 118 -37.89 49.91 -10.88
N ASP A 119 -39.03 50.21 -10.28
CA ASP A 119 -39.23 51.31 -9.33
C ASP A 119 -39.89 50.87 -8.02
N LYS A 120 -39.99 49.55 -7.83
CA LYS A 120 -40.72 48.91 -6.74
C LYS A 120 -39.95 47.68 -6.23
N THR A 121 -40.44 47.07 -5.16
CA THR A 121 -39.93 45.79 -4.67
C THR A 121 -40.50 44.64 -5.49
N LEU A 122 -39.68 43.79 -6.09
CA LEU A 122 -40.09 42.66 -6.91
C LEU A 122 -39.20 41.44 -6.69
N THR A 123 -39.80 40.26 -6.79
CA THR A 123 -39.10 39.00 -6.99
C THR A 123 -39.44 38.45 -8.36
N ILE A 124 -38.45 38.09 -9.16
CA ILE A 124 -38.62 37.44 -10.46
C ILE A 124 -37.90 36.09 -10.40
N GLU A 125 -38.66 35.03 -10.56
CA GLU A 125 -38.22 33.64 -10.43
C GLU A 125 -38.39 32.91 -11.76
N GLY A 126 -37.31 32.31 -12.23
CA GLY A 126 -37.31 31.40 -13.37
C GLY A 126 -36.92 29.99 -12.95
N VAL A 127 -37.07 29.08 -13.90
CA VAL A 127 -36.48 27.74 -13.81
C VAL A 127 -35.00 27.83 -14.18
N LYS A 128 -34.13 27.54 -13.20
CA LYS A 128 -32.66 27.54 -13.34
C LYS A 128 -32.23 26.78 -14.62
N ASP A 129 -31.29 27.37 -15.35
CA ASP A 129 -30.72 26.87 -16.61
C ASP A 129 -31.71 26.73 -17.79
N LYS A 130 -33.00 27.07 -17.60
CA LYS A 130 -34.04 26.93 -18.62
C LYS A 130 -34.80 28.22 -18.94
N THR A 131 -34.62 29.25 -18.13
CA THR A 131 -35.31 30.53 -18.26
C THR A 131 -34.30 31.59 -18.65
N VAL A 132 -34.36 32.01 -19.91
CA VAL A 132 -33.43 32.98 -20.49
C VAL A 132 -34.15 34.30 -20.72
N ILE A 133 -33.56 35.39 -20.26
CA ILE A 133 -33.95 36.75 -20.60
C ILE A 133 -32.88 37.33 -21.52
N ASP A 134 -33.24 37.58 -22.77
CA ASP A 134 -32.33 38.00 -23.84
C ASP A 134 -32.55 39.47 -24.21
N ALA A 135 -31.49 40.28 -24.08
CA ALA A 135 -31.49 41.67 -24.51
C ALA A 135 -31.21 41.87 -26.01
N ASN A 136 -30.91 40.78 -26.74
CA ASN A 136 -30.69 40.72 -28.18
C ASN A 136 -29.60 41.69 -28.68
N HIS A 137 -28.63 42.04 -27.83
CA HIS A 137 -27.61 43.07 -28.08
C HIS A 137 -28.18 44.47 -28.38
N ILE A 138 -29.41 44.78 -27.95
CA ILE A 138 -30.08 46.05 -28.25
C ILE A 138 -29.89 47.07 -27.11
N SER A 139 -30.07 46.65 -25.86
CA SER A 139 -29.96 47.53 -24.68
C SER A 139 -29.61 46.69 -23.45
N ARG A 140 -29.67 47.29 -22.27
CA ARG A 140 -29.72 46.55 -21.00
C ARG A 140 -31.07 45.86 -20.81
N ILE A 141 -31.14 44.90 -19.89
CA ILE A 141 -32.39 44.20 -19.52
C ILE A 141 -33.17 45.05 -18.52
N PHE A 142 -32.55 45.40 -17.38
CA PHE A 142 -33.19 46.11 -16.27
C PHE A 142 -32.51 47.45 -15.95
N PHE A 143 -33.35 48.44 -15.63
CA PHE A 143 -32.95 49.68 -14.98
C PHE A 143 -33.66 49.82 -13.65
N MET A 144 -32.92 49.95 -12.56
CA MET A 144 -33.50 50.10 -11.22
C MET A 144 -33.32 51.53 -10.74
N THR A 145 -34.39 52.13 -10.21
CA THR A 145 -34.33 53.40 -9.50
C THR A 145 -33.89 53.20 -8.04
N SER A 146 -33.64 54.29 -7.31
CA SER A 146 -33.11 54.25 -5.94
C SER A 146 -34.02 53.56 -4.92
N ASP A 147 -35.33 53.55 -5.15
CA ASP A 147 -36.30 52.92 -4.25
C ASP A 147 -36.58 51.44 -4.61
N ALA A 148 -36.02 50.97 -5.72
CA ALA A 148 -36.23 49.62 -6.22
C ALA A 148 -35.53 48.56 -5.36
N LYS A 149 -36.20 47.43 -5.18
CA LYS A 149 -35.63 46.22 -4.57
C LYS A 149 -35.93 45.02 -5.45
N LEU A 150 -34.95 44.55 -6.19
CA LEU A 150 -35.13 43.47 -7.16
C LEU A 150 -34.41 42.22 -6.68
N THR A 151 -35.16 41.12 -6.53
CA THR A 151 -34.60 39.78 -6.34
C THR A 151 -34.83 38.96 -7.59
N LEU A 152 -33.74 38.45 -8.19
CA LEU A 152 -33.74 37.58 -9.35
C LEU A 152 -33.32 36.17 -8.91
N ILE A 153 -34.07 35.15 -9.31
CA ILE A 153 -33.84 33.77 -8.90
C ILE A 153 -33.90 32.84 -10.12
N GLY A 154 -32.85 32.04 -10.35
CA GLY A 154 -32.91 30.97 -11.37
C GLY A 154 -32.96 31.46 -12.82
N LEU A 155 -32.43 32.66 -13.11
CA LEU A 155 -32.52 33.29 -14.44
C LEU A 155 -31.16 33.30 -15.16
N THR A 156 -31.17 33.10 -16.47
CA THR A 156 -30.03 33.39 -17.35
C THR A 156 -30.28 34.70 -18.08
N LEU A 157 -29.47 35.72 -17.83
CA LEU A 157 -29.51 37.03 -18.47
C LEU A 157 -28.41 37.11 -19.53
N ILE A 158 -28.76 37.37 -20.79
CA ILE A 158 -27.78 37.33 -21.89
C ILE A 158 -27.86 38.54 -22.81
N ASN A 159 -26.74 38.79 -23.49
CA ASN A 159 -26.64 39.71 -24.62
C ASN A 159 -27.05 41.15 -24.29
N GLY A 160 -26.85 41.59 -23.05
CA GLY A 160 -27.00 42.99 -22.67
C GLY A 160 -26.01 43.87 -23.43
N ASN A 161 -26.42 45.01 -23.96
CA ASN A 161 -25.53 45.89 -24.73
C ASN A 161 -25.79 47.38 -24.48
N MET A 162 -24.83 48.04 -23.85
CA MET A 162 -24.79 49.49 -23.67
C MET A 162 -23.55 50.08 -24.35
N SER A 163 -23.46 49.98 -25.68
CA SER A 163 -22.26 50.32 -26.45
C SER A 163 -21.89 51.81 -26.55
N ASN A 164 -22.58 52.69 -25.84
CA ASN A 164 -22.28 54.11 -25.86
C ASN A 164 -21.02 54.38 -25.00
N ASN A 165 -19.94 54.86 -25.62
CA ASN A 165 -18.65 55.09 -24.95
C ASN A 165 -18.62 56.33 -24.03
N GLU A 166 -19.72 57.07 -23.89
CA GLU A 166 -19.84 58.25 -23.03
C GLU A 166 -20.82 58.04 -21.86
N THR A 167 -21.80 57.16 -22.02
CA THR A 167 -22.92 56.96 -21.07
C THR A 167 -23.31 55.50 -20.87
N GLY A 168 -22.67 54.57 -21.58
CA GLY A 168 -22.98 53.14 -21.55
C GLY A 168 -22.53 52.51 -20.24
N LEU A 169 -23.48 52.25 -19.35
CA LEU A 169 -23.23 51.71 -18.01
C LEU A 169 -24.15 50.50 -17.80
N GLY A 170 -23.60 49.39 -17.32
CA GLY A 170 -24.36 48.17 -16.99
C GLY A 170 -24.92 47.51 -18.24
N GLY A 171 -24.16 46.61 -18.86
CA GLY A 171 -24.59 45.98 -20.12
C GLY A 171 -25.90 45.21 -19.98
N SER A 172 -26.10 44.48 -18.88
CA SER A 172 -27.36 43.78 -18.57
C SER A 172 -28.22 44.51 -17.54
N ILE A 173 -27.64 45.01 -16.45
CA ILE A 173 -28.39 45.67 -15.37
C ILE A 173 -27.70 46.97 -14.95
N TYR A 174 -28.50 48.03 -14.83
CA TYR A 174 -28.10 49.26 -14.16
C TYR A 174 -28.93 49.41 -12.88
N ASN A 175 -28.27 49.41 -11.73
CA ASN A 175 -28.86 49.70 -10.42
C ASN A 175 -28.49 51.12 -9.95
N ASP A 176 -29.44 52.07 -10.00
CA ASP A 176 -29.23 53.47 -9.60
C ASP A 176 -29.63 53.72 -8.14
N GLY A 177 -28.85 53.17 -7.21
CA GLY A 177 -29.05 53.37 -5.77
C GLY A 177 -30.00 52.38 -5.08
N GLY A 178 -30.62 51.46 -5.82
CA GLY A 178 -31.52 50.43 -5.28
C GLY A 178 -30.81 49.21 -4.68
N GLU A 179 -31.59 48.18 -4.33
CA GLU A 179 -31.11 46.90 -3.79
C GLU A 179 -31.33 45.76 -4.79
N LEU A 180 -30.25 45.25 -5.36
CA LEU A 180 -30.25 44.15 -6.33
C LEU A 180 -29.70 42.87 -5.70
N THR A 181 -30.49 41.81 -5.72
CA THR A 181 -30.13 40.47 -5.26
C THR A 181 -30.28 39.48 -6.40
N LEU A 182 -29.22 38.71 -6.69
CA LEU A 182 -29.23 37.59 -7.64
C LEU A 182 -28.94 36.30 -6.89
N ILE A 183 -29.78 35.29 -7.09
CA ILE A 183 -29.67 33.97 -6.48
C ILE A 183 -29.74 32.94 -7.60
N ASN A 184 -28.75 32.05 -7.71
CA ASN A 184 -28.77 31.01 -8.75
C ASN A 184 -28.98 31.57 -10.17
N CYS A 185 -28.39 32.72 -10.47
CA CYS A 185 -28.52 33.38 -11.76
C CYS A 185 -27.23 33.28 -12.57
N THR A 186 -27.35 33.36 -13.89
CA THR A 186 -26.22 33.51 -14.80
C THR A 186 -26.35 34.83 -15.53
N ILE A 187 -25.31 35.65 -15.59
CA ILE A 187 -25.21 36.78 -16.52
C ILE A 187 -24.03 36.55 -17.45
N LYS A 188 -24.29 36.55 -18.76
CA LYS A 188 -23.23 36.33 -19.74
C LYS A 188 -23.35 37.14 -21.02
N ASP A 189 -22.23 37.23 -21.73
CA ASP A 189 -22.13 37.82 -23.06
C ASP A 189 -22.66 39.27 -23.13
N SER A 190 -22.51 40.01 -22.02
CA SER A 190 -22.97 41.40 -21.91
C SER A 190 -21.83 42.40 -22.13
N TYR A 191 -22.14 43.52 -22.79
CA TYR A 191 -21.20 44.57 -23.17
C TYR A 191 -21.60 45.94 -22.63
N SER A 192 -20.63 46.69 -22.11
CA SER A 192 -20.78 48.08 -21.67
C SER A 192 -19.67 48.97 -22.24
N GLY A 193 -20.06 50.07 -22.87
CA GLY A 193 -19.14 51.07 -23.45
C GLY A 193 -18.32 51.86 -22.42
N LEU A 194 -18.64 51.72 -21.12
CA LEU A 194 -17.82 52.27 -20.02
C LEU A 194 -17.60 51.22 -18.92
N ASN A 195 -18.53 51.09 -17.98
CA ASN A 195 -18.32 50.38 -16.72
C ASN A 195 -19.37 49.30 -16.51
N GLY A 196 -18.96 48.19 -15.89
CA GLY A 196 -19.85 47.08 -15.54
C GLY A 196 -20.42 46.39 -16.78
N GLY A 197 -19.68 45.48 -17.39
CA GLY A 197 -20.12 44.78 -18.60
C GLY A 197 -21.43 44.02 -18.41
N ALA A 198 -21.62 43.42 -17.24
CA ALA A 198 -22.88 42.85 -16.79
C ALA A 198 -23.68 43.84 -15.96
N ILE A 199 -23.13 44.30 -14.83
CA ILE A 199 -23.86 45.07 -13.82
C ILE A 199 -23.12 46.37 -13.50
N TYR A 200 -23.86 47.48 -13.52
CA TYR A 200 -23.42 48.74 -12.94
C TYR A 200 -24.31 49.09 -11.75
N SER A 201 -23.73 49.20 -10.55
CA SER A 201 -24.42 49.59 -9.31
C SER A 201 -23.91 50.93 -8.80
N ASN A 202 -24.70 51.99 -8.96
CA ASN A 202 -24.38 53.34 -8.52
C ASN A 202 -24.84 53.54 -7.08
N MET A 203 -23.93 53.50 -6.11
CA MET A 203 -24.24 53.72 -4.68
C MET A 203 -25.31 52.80 -4.07
N GLY A 204 -25.81 51.80 -4.82
CA GLY A 204 -26.80 50.82 -4.38
C GLY A 204 -26.18 49.61 -3.71
N LYS A 205 -27.03 48.71 -3.21
CA LYS A 205 -26.61 47.42 -2.65
C LYS A 205 -26.70 46.34 -3.72
N LEU A 206 -25.62 45.58 -3.86
CA LEU A 206 -25.53 44.43 -4.74
C LEU A 206 -25.27 43.16 -3.93
N SER A 207 -26.04 42.11 -4.15
CA SER A 207 -25.86 40.79 -3.53
C SER A 207 -25.93 39.70 -4.59
N LEU A 208 -24.84 38.94 -4.77
CA LEU A 208 -24.78 37.77 -5.65
C LEU A 208 -24.58 36.53 -4.79
N ILE A 209 -25.44 35.53 -4.98
CA ILE A 209 -25.42 34.27 -4.25
C ILE A 209 -25.54 33.14 -5.27
N GLU A 210 -24.61 32.20 -5.25
CA GLU A 210 -24.65 31.02 -6.13
C GLU A 210 -24.82 31.39 -7.62
N SER A 211 -24.17 32.46 -8.06
CA SER A 211 -24.41 33.06 -9.38
C SER A 211 -23.15 33.06 -10.26
N ASP A 212 -23.36 32.92 -11.56
CA ASP A 212 -22.31 32.82 -12.57
C ASP A 212 -22.25 34.08 -13.43
N ILE A 213 -21.09 34.72 -13.51
CA ILE A 213 -20.85 35.92 -14.29
C ILE A 213 -19.76 35.62 -15.33
N ILE A 214 -20.16 35.42 -16.58
CA ILE A 214 -19.32 34.77 -17.60
C ILE A 214 -19.18 35.64 -18.84
N ASN A 215 -17.96 35.81 -19.35
CA ASN A 215 -17.69 36.46 -20.64
C ASN A 215 -18.38 37.83 -20.81
N ASN A 216 -18.31 38.66 -19.78
CA ASN A 216 -18.81 40.03 -19.85
C ASN A 216 -17.66 41.01 -20.11
N THR A 217 -17.99 42.07 -20.86
CA THR A 217 -17.01 43.03 -21.34
C THR A 217 -17.40 44.44 -20.93
N ALA A 218 -16.45 45.18 -20.34
CA ALA A 218 -16.55 46.63 -20.21
C ALA A 218 -15.35 47.30 -20.89
N VAL A 219 -15.52 48.54 -21.31
CA VAL A 219 -14.39 49.28 -21.89
C VAL A 219 -13.41 49.73 -20.80
N GLN A 220 -13.87 50.22 -19.65
CA GLN A 220 -13.04 50.97 -18.71
C GLN A 220 -12.86 50.34 -17.33
N TYR A 221 -13.95 50.06 -16.60
CA TYR A 221 -13.85 49.54 -15.22
C TYR A 221 -14.85 48.42 -14.95
N GLY A 222 -14.38 47.35 -14.31
CA GLY A 222 -15.23 46.23 -13.91
C GLY A 222 -15.77 45.51 -15.14
N GLY A 223 -14.95 44.65 -15.76
CA GLY A 223 -15.32 43.95 -17.00
C GLY A 223 -16.65 43.21 -16.88
N ALA A 224 -16.97 42.74 -15.67
CA ALA A 224 -18.30 42.26 -15.32
C ALA A 224 -19.09 43.26 -14.46
N ILE A 225 -18.56 43.64 -13.30
CA ILE A 225 -19.30 44.42 -12.31
C ILE A 225 -18.54 45.69 -11.95
N TYR A 226 -19.23 46.82 -12.03
CA TYR A 226 -18.82 48.04 -11.34
C TYR A 226 -19.82 48.32 -10.22
N SER A 227 -19.34 48.45 -8.99
CA SER A 227 -20.20 48.77 -7.83
C SER A 227 -19.58 49.86 -6.97
N ALA A 228 -20.25 51.01 -6.89
CA ALA A 228 -19.86 52.12 -6.02
C ALA A 228 -20.46 52.05 -4.60
N GLY A 229 -21.39 51.12 -4.36
CA GLY A 229 -22.04 50.91 -3.07
C GLY A 229 -21.59 49.63 -2.36
N ILE A 230 -22.49 49.04 -1.57
CA ILE A 230 -22.20 47.81 -0.80
C ILE A 230 -22.30 46.60 -1.73
N THR A 231 -21.28 45.75 -1.73
CA THR A 231 -21.20 44.56 -2.58
C THR A 231 -21.00 43.32 -1.71
N ASN A 232 -21.94 42.38 -1.76
CA ASN A 232 -21.83 41.07 -1.12
C ASN A 232 -21.85 39.99 -2.20
N ILE A 233 -20.85 39.11 -2.21
CA ILE A 233 -20.76 38.02 -3.18
C ILE A 233 -20.44 36.74 -2.42
N GLU A 234 -21.23 35.70 -2.65
CA GLU A 234 -21.08 34.41 -1.99
C GLU A 234 -21.28 33.26 -2.97
N ASN A 235 -20.45 32.23 -2.87
CA ASN A 235 -20.60 30.96 -3.61
C ASN A 235 -20.72 31.16 -5.13
N SER A 236 -20.03 32.15 -5.70
CA SER A 236 -20.25 32.63 -7.07
C SER A 236 -19.02 32.42 -7.97
N TYR A 237 -19.21 32.58 -9.28
CA TYR A 237 -18.17 32.35 -10.28
C TYR A 237 -18.03 33.56 -11.22
N PHE A 238 -16.79 33.98 -11.47
CA PHE A 238 -16.42 35.03 -12.42
C PHE A 238 -15.43 34.47 -13.43
N THR A 239 -15.90 34.21 -14.65
CA THR A 239 -15.13 33.52 -15.68
C THR A 239 -15.01 34.34 -16.95
N GLU A 240 -13.78 34.53 -17.43
CA GLU A 240 -13.49 35.14 -18.74
C GLU A 240 -14.08 36.55 -18.92
N ASN A 241 -14.31 37.28 -17.82
CA ASN A 241 -14.70 38.68 -17.90
C ASN A 241 -13.48 39.54 -18.23
N HIS A 242 -13.68 40.56 -19.06
CA HIS A 242 -12.56 41.31 -19.61
C HIS A 242 -12.81 42.80 -19.83
N ILE A 243 -11.70 43.52 -19.88
CA ILE A 243 -11.62 44.95 -20.17
C ILE A 243 -10.90 45.18 -21.50
N THR A 244 -11.37 46.15 -22.31
CA THR A 244 -10.81 46.41 -23.65
C THR A 244 -10.07 47.75 -23.80
N ALA A 245 -10.16 48.70 -22.88
CA ALA A 245 -9.35 49.93 -22.96
C ALA A 245 -7.94 49.73 -22.42
N GLU A 246 -6.95 50.35 -23.07
CA GLU A 246 -5.53 50.30 -22.68
C GLU A 246 -5.27 50.69 -21.21
N LYS A 247 -6.07 51.61 -20.66
CA LYS A 247 -5.99 52.08 -19.27
C LYS A 247 -7.09 51.49 -18.37
N GLY A 248 -7.83 50.51 -18.87
CA GLY A 248 -8.92 49.91 -18.13
C GLY A 248 -8.42 48.88 -17.10
N VAL A 249 -9.17 48.76 -16.01
CA VAL A 249 -8.77 47.97 -14.83
C VAL A 249 -9.95 47.23 -14.18
N GLY A 250 -9.66 46.13 -13.49
CA GLY A 250 -10.68 45.30 -12.83
C GLY A 250 -11.41 44.43 -13.85
N GLY A 251 -10.74 43.39 -14.36
CA GLY A 251 -11.28 42.52 -15.42
C GLY A 251 -12.58 41.82 -15.03
N ALA A 252 -12.79 41.52 -13.75
CA ALA A 252 -14.07 41.06 -13.24
C ALA A 252 -14.85 42.17 -12.53
N ILE A 253 -14.27 42.73 -11.45
CA ILE A 253 -14.98 43.62 -10.53
C ILE A 253 -14.19 44.89 -10.27
N ALA A 254 -14.87 46.03 -10.28
CA ALA A 254 -14.39 47.28 -9.71
C ALA A 254 -15.29 47.72 -8.54
N CYS A 255 -14.73 47.67 -7.33
CA CYS A 255 -15.42 48.03 -6.08
C CYS A 255 -15.02 49.44 -5.62
N GLY A 256 -15.95 50.39 -5.76
CA GLY A 256 -15.88 51.75 -5.21
C GLY A 256 -16.41 51.88 -3.77
N GLY A 257 -17.17 50.90 -3.28
CA GLY A 257 -17.71 50.85 -1.93
C GLY A 257 -17.33 49.55 -1.21
N ILE A 258 -17.87 49.35 0.00
CA ILE A 258 -17.50 48.21 0.86
C ILE A 258 -17.83 46.88 0.18
N ALA A 259 -16.88 45.96 0.15
CA ALA A 259 -17.02 44.65 -0.47
C ALA A 259 -16.78 43.49 0.51
N SER A 260 -17.68 42.52 0.51
CA SER A 260 -17.49 41.22 1.16
C SER A 260 -17.68 40.13 0.12
N ILE A 261 -16.62 39.36 -0.15
CA ILE A 261 -16.63 38.31 -1.18
C ILE A 261 -16.15 37.03 -0.52
N SER A 262 -16.93 35.96 -0.65
CA SER A 262 -16.57 34.67 -0.08
C SER A 262 -16.90 33.49 -0.96
N ASN A 263 -16.15 32.40 -0.80
CA ASN A 263 -16.37 31.13 -1.52
C ASN A 263 -16.50 31.33 -3.04
N THR A 264 -15.69 32.21 -3.62
CA THR A 264 -15.88 32.69 -5.00
C THR A 264 -14.67 32.34 -5.86
N LEU A 265 -14.92 31.82 -7.07
CA LEU A 265 -13.89 31.52 -8.06
C LEU A 265 -13.82 32.64 -9.11
N PHE A 266 -12.63 33.22 -9.27
CA PHE A 266 -12.25 34.06 -10.39
C PHE A 266 -11.34 33.25 -11.31
N LEU A 267 -11.76 33.05 -12.55
CA LEU A 267 -11.06 32.22 -13.53
C LEU A 267 -10.85 32.98 -14.84
N LYS A 268 -9.59 33.12 -15.27
CA LYS A 268 -9.23 33.72 -16.56
C LYS A 268 -9.84 35.10 -16.82
N ASN A 269 -10.01 35.93 -15.79
CA ASN A 269 -10.43 37.31 -16.01
C ASN A 269 -9.20 38.14 -16.41
N TYR A 270 -9.44 39.11 -17.28
CA TYR A 270 -8.39 39.82 -17.99
C TYR A 270 -8.63 41.33 -17.93
N ALA A 271 -7.57 42.08 -17.65
CA ALA A 271 -7.57 43.53 -17.83
C ALA A 271 -6.28 43.93 -18.53
N ILE A 272 -6.36 44.90 -19.43
CA ILE A 272 -5.17 45.37 -20.14
C ILE A 272 -4.19 46.00 -19.15
N TYR A 273 -4.65 46.99 -18.36
CA TYR A 273 -3.75 47.78 -17.54
C TYR A 273 -3.41 47.15 -16.19
N SER A 274 -4.43 46.84 -15.37
CA SER A 274 -4.26 46.31 -14.01
C SER A 274 -5.49 45.62 -13.44
N ALA A 275 -5.30 44.81 -12.39
CA ALA A 275 -6.33 44.06 -11.72
C ALA A 275 -7.12 43.14 -12.67
N GLY A 276 -6.51 42.02 -13.07
CA GLY A 276 -7.18 41.00 -13.90
C GLY A 276 -8.52 40.55 -13.33
N ALA A 277 -8.65 40.48 -12.00
CA ALA A 277 -9.92 40.21 -11.31
C ALA A 277 -10.52 41.48 -10.67
N ILE A 278 -9.91 41.99 -9.60
CA ILE A 278 -10.55 42.95 -8.69
C ILE A 278 -9.75 44.24 -8.57
N LEU A 279 -10.36 45.35 -8.97
CA LEU A 279 -9.96 46.67 -8.51
C LEU A 279 -10.69 46.99 -7.20
N ASN A 280 -9.94 47.25 -6.13
CA ASN A 280 -10.49 47.68 -4.86
C ASN A 280 -10.16 49.15 -4.54
N LEU A 281 -11.18 49.97 -4.32
CA LEU A 281 -11.05 51.39 -3.97
C LEU A 281 -11.57 51.72 -2.56
N ALA A 282 -12.14 50.75 -1.85
CA ALA A 282 -12.75 50.90 -0.52
C ALA A 282 -12.43 49.69 0.38
N ASN A 283 -13.05 49.59 1.56
CA ASN A 283 -12.77 48.46 2.46
C ASN A 283 -13.29 47.14 1.84
N ALA A 284 -12.41 46.14 1.74
CA ALA A 284 -12.76 44.83 1.19
C ALA A 284 -12.36 43.68 2.11
N THR A 285 -13.18 42.62 2.15
CA THR A 285 -12.85 41.36 2.79
C THR A 285 -13.09 40.21 1.81
N LEU A 286 -12.05 39.41 1.58
CA LEU A 286 -12.07 38.22 0.73
C LEU A 286 -11.83 36.99 1.62
N ASN A 287 -12.71 35.99 1.53
CA ASN A 287 -12.56 34.77 2.32
C ASN A 287 -12.82 33.53 1.45
N ASN A 288 -11.90 32.57 1.43
CA ASN A 288 -12.07 31.34 0.67
C ASN A 288 -12.31 31.62 -0.83
N CYS A 289 -11.54 32.55 -1.39
CA CYS A 289 -11.62 32.91 -2.80
C CYS A 289 -10.47 32.27 -3.59
N SER A 290 -10.73 31.88 -4.84
CA SER A 290 -9.72 31.35 -5.75
C SER A 290 -9.54 32.27 -6.94
N PHE A 291 -8.32 32.71 -7.21
CA PHE A 291 -7.93 33.55 -8.34
C PHE A 291 -7.00 32.76 -9.26
N ILE A 292 -7.56 32.19 -10.32
CA ILE A 292 -6.86 31.23 -11.18
C ILE A 292 -6.64 31.83 -12.56
N ASN A 293 -5.39 31.91 -13.00
CA ASN A 293 -4.99 32.42 -14.32
C ASN A 293 -5.53 33.83 -14.59
N GLN A 294 -5.44 34.74 -13.61
CA GLN A 294 -5.76 36.14 -13.84
C GLN A 294 -4.61 36.81 -14.59
N THR A 295 -4.92 37.57 -15.63
CA THR A 295 -3.89 38.06 -16.56
C THR A 295 -4.01 39.56 -16.80
N THR A 296 -2.88 40.25 -16.87
CA THR A 296 -2.78 41.63 -17.33
C THR A 296 -1.61 41.83 -18.30
N GLU A 297 -1.72 42.83 -19.19
CA GLU A 297 -0.69 43.13 -20.20
C GLU A 297 0.36 44.12 -19.70
N TYR A 298 0.02 44.96 -18.72
CA TYR A 298 0.91 45.99 -18.18
C TYR A 298 1.28 45.74 -16.73
N THR A 299 0.44 46.12 -15.77
CA THR A 299 0.82 46.24 -14.35
C THR A 299 -0.13 45.52 -13.42
N GLY A 300 0.39 44.84 -12.41
CA GLY A 300 -0.44 44.30 -11.33
C GLY A 300 -1.32 43.11 -11.74
N GLY A 301 -1.65 42.32 -10.74
CA GLY A 301 -2.05 40.94 -10.93
C GLY A 301 -3.55 40.74 -10.92
N ALA A 302 -3.97 39.65 -10.27
CA ALA A 302 -5.36 39.41 -9.93
C ALA A 302 -6.03 40.61 -9.24
N ILE A 303 -5.34 41.29 -8.32
CA ILE A 303 -5.90 42.38 -7.51
C ILE A 303 -5.04 43.64 -7.60
N SER A 304 -5.70 44.80 -7.75
CA SER A 304 -5.13 46.12 -7.44
C SER A 304 -5.88 46.72 -6.25
N ASN A 305 -5.18 46.87 -5.12
CA ASN A 305 -5.73 47.39 -3.87
C ASN A 305 -5.33 48.84 -3.65
N HIS A 306 -6.31 49.73 -3.50
CA HIS A 306 -6.10 51.16 -3.23
C HIS A 306 -6.63 51.59 -1.85
N ASN A 307 -7.03 50.66 -0.99
CA ASN A 307 -7.57 50.95 0.34
C ASN A 307 -7.30 49.78 1.32
N TYR A 308 -8.10 49.63 2.38
CA TYR A 308 -8.00 48.51 3.31
C TYR A 308 -8.55 47.21 2.70
N MET A 309 -7.75 46.15 2.70
CA MET A 309 -8.17 44.82 2.25
C MET A 309 -7.70 43.72 3.22
N VAL A 310 -8.60 42.81 3.54
CA VAL A 310 -8.29 41.56 4.25
C VAL A 310 -8.57 40.38 3.33
N ILE A 311 -7.61 39.47 3.21
CA ILE A 311 -7.69 38.24 2.42
C ILE A 311 -7.43 37.06 3.36
N ASN A 312 -8.32 36.08 3.38
CA ASN A 312 -8.16 34.89 4.21
C ASN A 312 -8.50 33.62 3.43
N ASN A 313 -7.82 32.51 3.75
CA ASN A 313 -8.09 31.18 3.22
C ASN A 313 -8.18 31.12 1.69
N SER A 314 -7.43 31.96 0.97
CA SER A 314 -7.61 32.14 -0.47
C SER A 314 -6.48 31.50 -1.27
N ILE A 315 -6.66 31.38 -2.59
CA ILE A 315 -5.67 30.82 -3.51
C ILE A 315 -5.45 31.79 -4.66
N PHE A 316 -4.19 32.07 -5.00
CA PHE A 316 -3.78 32.79 -6.20
C PHE A 316 -2.85 31.88 -7.00
N SER A 317 -3.32 31.40 -8.15
CA SER A 317 -2.59 30.41 -8.94
C SER A 317 -2.49 30.79 -10.41
N GLY A 318 -1.28 30.65 -10.98
CA GLY A 318 -1.05 30.78 -12.42
C GLY A 318 -1.29 32.18 -13.00
N GLY A 319 -1.38 33.22 -12.16
CA GLY A 319 -1.56 34.59 -12.61
C GLY A 319 -0.34 35.13 -13.37
N TYR A 320 -0.59 36.07 -14.29
CA TYR A 320 0.44 36.75 -15.08
C TYR A 320 0.25 38.27 -15.08
N SER A 321 1.36 39.00 -14.95
CA SER A 321 1.45 40.42 -15.28
C SER A 321 2.79 40.71 -15.95
N ARG A 322 2.85 41.64 -16.91
CA ARG A 322 4.12 42.03 -17.52
C ARG A 322 5.05 42.71 -16.52
N PHE A 323 4.52 43.63 -15.71
CA PHE A 323 5.26 44.38 -14.70
C PHE A 323 4.60 44.28 -13.31
N TYR A 324 5.39 44.47 -12.26
CA TYR A 324 4.96 44.44 -10.86
C TYR A 324 4.50 43.05 -10.40
N ALA A 325 3.35 42.94 -9.73
CA ALA A 325 2.86 41.70 -9.13
C ALA A 325 1.86 40.96 -10.02
N ALA A 326 1.85 39.62 -9.96
CA ALA A 326 0.83 38.80 -10.63
C ALA A 326 -0.33 38.38 -9.71
N ALA A 327 -0.19 38.46 -8.38
CA ALA A 327 -1.32 38.27 -7.47
C ALA A 327 -1.88 39.61 -6.93
N ILE A 328 -1.08 40.38 -6.18
CA ILE A 328 -1.59 41.57 -5.45
C ILE A 328 -0.69 42.80 -5.69
N LEU A 329 -1.26 43.86 -6.24
CA LEU A 329 -0.61 45.17 -6.37
C LEU A 329 -1.25 46.18 -5.40
N ALA A 330 -0.44 46.94 -4.68
CA ALA A 330 -0.88 48.11 -3.91
C ALA A 330 -0.16 49.37 -4.43
N PRO A 331 -0.69 50.06 -5.45
CA PRO A 331 0.03 51.14 -6.12
C PRO A 331 0.07 52.45 -5.30
N PRO A 332 0.92 53.43 -5.68
CA PRO A 332 0.97 54.74 -5.03
C PRO A 332 -0.36 55.47 -5.15
N SER A 333 -1.01 55.74 -4.01
CA SER A 333 -2.29 56.44 -3.95
C SER A 333 -2.21 57.79 -3.23
N GLY A 334 -1.08 58.10 -2.59
CA GLY A 334 -0.95 59.23 -1.67
C GLY A 334 -1.79 59.09 -0.38
N GLN A 335 -2.34 57.89 -0.15
CA GLN A 335 -3.07 57.51 1.05
C GLN A 335 -2.48 56.22 1.62
N HIS A 336 -2.67 55.99 2.92
CA HIS A 336 -2.21 54.76 3.56
C HIS A 336 -3.07 53.57 3.11
N VAL A 337 -2.48 52.66 2.32
CA VAL A 337 -3.14 51.43 1.83
C VAL A 337 -2.66 50.26 2.67
N VAL A 338 -3.57 49.42 3.15
CA VAL A 338 -3.21 48.26 3.98
C VAL A 338 -3.79 47.00 3.36
N THR A 339 -2.93 45.99 3.21
CA THR A 339 -3.33 44.65 2.77
C THR A 339 -2.93 43.63 3.82
N GLU A 340 -3.90 42.94 4.40
CA GLU A 340 -3.69 41.84 5.34
C GLU A 340 -4.07 40.53 4.67
N VAL A 341 -3.18 39.53 4.74
CA VAL A 341 -3.32 38.24 4.07
C VAL A 341 -3.03 37.12 5.05
N TYR A 342 -3.97 36.19 5.18
CA TYR A 342 -3.92 35.08 6.11
C TYR A 342 -4.22 33.77 5.41
N ASN A 343 -3.53 32.69 5.80
CA ASN A 343 -3.87 31.32 5.37
C ASN A 343 -4.04 31.16 3.85
N THR A 344 -3.25 31.90 3.07
CA THR A 344 -3.45 32.03 1.62
C THR A 344 -2.30 31.39 0.86
N ILE A 345 -2.63 30.69 -0.23
CA ILE A 345 -1.66 30.02 -1.10
C ILE A 345 -1.43 30.88 -2.34
N PHE A 346 -0.16 31.21 -2.60
CA PHE A 346 0.31 31.81 -3.83
C PHE A 346 1.18 30.79 -4.56
N GLU A 347 0.70 30.28 -5.69
CA GLU A 347 1.44 29.29 -6.44
C GLU A 347 1.56 29.59 -7.94
N LYS A 348 2.75 29.35 -8.49
CA LYS A 348 3.01 29.42 -9.95
C LYS A 348 2.61 30.75 -10.62
N ASN A 349 2.46 31.83 -9.86
CA ASN A 349 2.26 33.17 -10.42
C ASN A 349 3.59 33.65 -11.02
N TYR A 350 3.52 34.38 -12.13
CA TYR A 350 4.74 34.82 -12.80
C TYR A 350 4.62 36.20 -13.42
N VAL A 351 5.75 36.89 -13.49
CA VAL A 351 5.82 38.26 -14.01
C VAL A 351 6.99 38.46 -14.95
N GLY A 352 6.91 39.42 -15.87
CA GLY A 352 8.04 39.77 -16.75
C GLY A 352 9.15 40.51 -16.02
N ALA A 353 8.80 41.36 -15.05
CA ALA A 353 9.74 42.09 -14.20
C ALA A 353 9.10 42.46 -12.85
N HIS A 354 9.94 42.64 -11.82
CA HIS A 354 9.57 42.81 -10.41
C HIS A 354 9.06 41.51 -9.78
N GLY A 355 8.42 41.54 -8.61
CA GLY A 355 8.13 40.32 -7.85
C GLY A 355 6.75 39.74 -8.08
N ALA A 356 6.68 38.42 -8.18
CA ALA A 356 5.54 37.70 -8.76
C ALA A 356 4.30 37.68 -7.85
N VAL A 357 4.46 37.66 -6.54
CA VAL A 357 3.33 37.54 -5.61
C VAL A 357 2.68 38.89 -5.32
N SER A 358 3.44 39.81 -4.73
CA SER A 358 2.93 41.15 -4.43
C SER A 358 3.93 42.23 -4.77
N ASN A 359 3.43 43.46 -4.89
CA ASN A 359 4.21 44.67 -5.04
C ASN A 359 3.51 45.82 -4.30
N ASN A 360 4.24 46.45 -3.40
CA ASN A 360 3.79 47.49 -2.50
C ASN A 360 4.69 48.71 -2.71
N PHE A 361 4.12 49.90 -2.53
CA PHE A 361 4.85 51.17 -2.63
C PHE A 361 4.90 51.86 -1.25
N LYS A 362 5.70 52.93 -1.14
CA LYS A 362 6.11 53.54 0.14
C LYS A 362 4.96 53.85 1.12
N ASP A 363 3.80 54.22 0.61
CA ASP A 363 2.62 54.60 1.40
C ASP A 363 1.69 53.39 1.69
N THR A 364 2.18 52.17 1.48
CA THR A 364 1.38 50.93 1.60
C THR A 364 2.00 49.96 2.61
N GLU A 365 1.15 49.26 3.35
CA GLU A 365 1.49 48.23 4.32
C GLU A 365 0.98 46.88 3.83
N LEU A 366 1.83 45.86 3.92
CA LEU A 366 1.44 44.49 3.65
C LEU A 366 1.79 43.61 4.85
N LYS A 367 0.79 42.87 5.32
CA LYS A 367 0.94 41.84 6.32
C LYS A 367 0.52 40.49 5.74
N MET A 368 1.44 39.53 5.68
CA MET A 368 1.16 38.14 5.34
C MET A 368 1.51 37.24 6.52
N GLU A 369 0.55 36.44 6.97
CA GLU A 369 0.76 35.44 8.02
C GLU A 369 0.18 34.09 7.59
N ASN A 370 0.85 32.99 7.96
CA ASN A 370 0.41 31.62 7.65
C ASN A 370 0.12 31.37 6.16
N CYS A 371 0.87 32.02 5.27
CA CYS A 371 0.69 31.86 3.82
C CYS A 371 1.67 30.85 3.22
N ALA A 372 1.35 30.28 2.06
CA ALA A 372 2.27 29.47 1.27
C ALA A 372 2.68 30.22 0.01
N ILE A 373 3.98 30.40 -0.23
CA ILE A 373 4.54 31.05 -1.42
C ILE A 373 5.37 30.01 -2.18
N VAL A 374 4.79 29.41 -3.22
CA VAL A 374 5.34 28.20 -3.84
C VAL A 374 5.48 28.34 -5.35
N GLY A 375 6.71 28.25 -5.85
CA GLY A 375 6.95 28.14 -7.30
C GLY A 375 6.58 29.39 -8.11
N ASN A 376 6.39 30.55 -7.47
CA ASN A 376 6.21 31.83 -8.16
C ASN A 376 7.56 32.30 -8.73
N TYR A 377 7.56 32.94 -9.92
CA TYR A 377 8.81 33.30 -10.60
C TYR A 377 8.76 34.56 -11.47
N ILE A 378 9.91 35.20 -11.66
CA ILE A 378 10.12 36.21 -12.70
C ILE A 378 10.59 35.51 -13.97
N LEU A 379 9.94 35.78 -15.09
CA LEU A 379 10.33 35.35 -16.43
C LEU A 379 11.19 36.43 -17.08
N LEU A 380 12.49 36.16 -17.21
CA LEU A 380 13.43 37.05 -17.89
C LEU A 380 13.19 37.03 -19.40
N GLU A 381 13.48 38.15 -20.08
CA GLU A 381 13.32 38.28 -21.54
C GLU A 381 14.05 37.19 -22.35
N GLN A 382 15.13 36.63 -21.81
CA GLN A 382 15.93 35.56 -22.42
C GLN A 382 15.40 34.15 -22.11
N GLY A 383 14.23 34.03 -21.48
CA GLY A 383 13.59 32.75 -21.11
C GLY A 383 14.05 32.14 -19.77
N GLY A 384 14.93 32.82 -19.02
CA GLY A 384 15.35 32.40 -17.68
C GLY A 384 14.25 32.63 -16.63
N LYS A 385 14.25 31.82 -15.56
CA LYS A 385 13.29 31.96 -14.44
C LYS A 385 14.01 32.26 -13.13
N ILE A 386 13.56 33.28 -12.40
CA ILE A 386 14.00 33.58 -11.02
C ILE A 386 12.87 33.21 -10.08
N TYR A 387 13.02 32.15 -9.29
CA TYR A 387 11.99 31.64 -8.38
C TYR A 387 12.05 32.31 -7.00
N GLY A 388 10.90 32.44 -6.35
CA GLY A 388 10.79 32.83 -4.93
C GLY A 388 10.68 34.34 -4.70
N ASP A 389 10.35 35.12 -5.73
CA ASP A 389 10.30 36.57 -5.64
C ASP A 389 8.91 37.09 -5.17
N ILE A 390 8.93 37.84 -4.07
CA ILE A 390 7.88 38.78 -3.69
C ILE A 390 8.56 40.16 -3.72
N ALA A 391 8.07 41.09 -4.55
CA ALA A 391 8.63 42.43 -4.58
C ALA A 391 8.01 43.19 -3.42
N LEU A 392 8.80 43.51 -2.43
CA LEU A 392 8.28 44.07 -1.20
C LEU A 392 9.07 45.31 -0.79
N ASP A 393 8.30 46.30 -0.35
CA ASP A 393 8.72 47.57 0.23
C ASP A 393 9.03 47.42 1.74
N ASP A 394 9.51 48.50 2.36
CA ASP A 394 9.95 48.66 3.74
C ASP A 394 8.87 48.35 4.78
N ASN A 395 7.59 48.41 4.40
CA ASN A 395 6.44 48.18 5.27
C ASN A 395 5.75 46.82 5.03
N ALA A 396 6.51 45.82 4.57
CA ALA A 396 6.03 44.45 4.39
C ALA A 396 6.49 43.52 5.52
N SER A 397 5.54 42.77 6.09
CA SER A 397 5.76 41.72 7.08
C SER A 397 5.22 40.40 6.57
N THR A 398 6.07 39.37 6.51
CA THR A 398 5.73 38.02 6.04
C THR A 398 6.18 37.00 7.08
N LEU A 399 5.35 36.76 8.09
CA LEU A 399 5.70 35.91 9.24
C LEU A 399 4.99 34.57 9.16
N TYR A 400 5.67 33.50 9.59
CA TYR A 400 5.10 32.15 9.63
C TYR A 400 4.56 31.69 8.26
N CYS A 401 5.22 32.10 7.17
CA CYS A 401 4.88 31.64 5.83
C CYS A 401 5.71 30.40 5.45
N TRP A 402 5.13 29.49 4.67
CA TRP A 402 5.83 28.38 4.02
C TRP A 402 6.33 28.82 2.64
N TRP A 403 7.65 28.80 2.43
CA TRP A 403 8.28 29.30 1.19
C TRP A 403 8.55 28.20 0.17
N GLY A 404 7.91 27.05 0.33
CA GLY A 404 8.11 25.88 -0.51
C GLY A 404 9.34 25.03 -0.16
N GLN A 405 10.22 25.51 0.74
CA GLN A 405 11.43 24.84 1.20
C GLN A 405 11.90 25.34 2.57
N ASN A 406 12.72 24.53 3.26
CA ASN A 406 13.22 24.84 4.60
C ASN A 406 14.33 25.89 4.58
N GLU A 407 15.09 25.94 3.48
CA GLU A 407 16.17 26.89 3.30
C GLU A 407 15.69 28.12 2.55
N ILE A 408 15.91 29.25 3.19
CA ILE A 408 15.48 30.54 2.73
C ILE A 408 16.72 31.42 2.59
N SER A 409 16.85 32.09 1.44
CA SER A 409 17.91 33.09 1.25
C SER A 409 17.73 34.22 2.27
N PRO A 410 18.79 34.66 2.97
CA PRO A 410 18.74 35.87 3.81
C PRO A 410 18.56 37.15 3.00
N TYR A 411 18.63 37.06 1.67
CA TYR A 411 18.39 38.13 0.71
C TYR A 411 17.21 37.72 -0.18
N TYR A 412 15.99 37.92 0.31
CA TYR A 412 14.86 38.06 -0.59
C TYR A 412 15.02 39.40 -1.30
N TYR A 413 15.31 39.29 -2.58
CA TYR A 413 15.89 40.33 -3.43
C TYR A 413 14.81 41.38 -3.73
N SER A 414 15.07 42.66 -3.41
CA SER A 414 14.30 43.77 -3.99
C SER A 414 14.94 44.15 -5.33
N PRO A 415 14.24 44.01 -6.47
CA PRO A 415 14.80 44.38 -7.77
C PRO A 415 14.99 45.89 -7.94
N HIS A 416 14.53 46.73 -7.01
CA HIS A 416 14.60 48.19 -7.14
C HIS A 416 15.86 48.84 -6.53
N SER A 417 16.77 48.09 -5.91
CA SER A 417 17.86 48.69 -5.14
C SER A 417 19.25 48.42 -5.73
N GLU A 418 19.84 49.44 -6.35
CA GLU A 418 21.28 49.50 -6.59
C GLU A 418 22.08 49.85 -5.29
N THR A 419 21.40 50.12 -4.17
CA THR A 419 22.01 50.54 -2.88
C THR A 419 21.53 49.69 -1.69
N TYR A 420 22.35 48.70 -1.34
CA TYR A 420 22.08 47.50 -0.53
C TYR A 420 21.60 47.60 0.95
N GLU A 421 21.15 48.74 1.50
CA GLU A 421 21.02 48.81 2.98
C GLU A 421 19.67 49.19 3.61
N SER A 422 18.67 49.73 2.91
CA SER A 422 17.47 50.26 3.57
C SER A 422 16.18 49.44 3.46
N TRP A 423 16.08 48.48 2.55
CA TRP A 423 14.80 47.83 2.24
C TRP A 423 14.78 46.36 2.63
N LYS A 424 14.29 46.06 3.84
CA LYS A 424 14.24 44.70 4.38
C LYS A 424 12.81 44.33 4.75
N ILE A 425 12.27 43.35 4.05
CA ILE A 425 11.05 42.63 4.44
C ILE A 425 11.25 42.03 5.83
N ASN A 426 10.25 42.14 6.69
CA ASN A 426 10.24 41.35 7.92
C ASN A 426 9.80 39.91 7.61
N ALA A 427 10.75 39.09 7.15
CA ALA A 427 10.62 37.65 6.97
C ALA A 427 11.47 36.88 8.00
N SER A 428 11.59 37.40 9.22
CA SER A 428 12.50 36.83 10.23
C SER A 428 12.05 35.47 10.74
N LYS A 429 10.78 35.09 10.57
CA LYS A 429 10.22 33.81 11.01
C LYS A 429 9.46 33.14 9.88
N TRP A 430 9.80 31.88 9.56
CA TRP A 430 9.14 31.12 8.50
C TRP A 430 8.90 29.67 8.88
N LEU A 431 7.84 29.08 8.33
CA LEU A 431 7.51 27.68 8.57
C LEU A 431 8.55 26.77 7.94
N VAL A 432 8.86 25.66 8.62
CA VAL A 432 9.78 24.63 8.13
C VAL A 432 9.11 23.26 8.16
N MET A 433 9.38 22.46 7.14
CA MET A 433 8.93 21.08 7.03
C MET A 433 9.84 20.16 7.83
N GLU A 434 9.22 19.29 8.62
CA GLU A 434 9.84 18.15 9.26
C GLU A 434 9.27 16.85 8.64
N PHE A 435 10.10 15.82 8.51
CA PHE A 435 9.66 14.48 8.14
C PHE A 435 10.18 13.48 9.16
N THR A 436 9.27 12.79 9.87
CA THR A 436 9.59 11.85 10.95
C THR A 436 8.97 10.48 10.75
N SER A 437 9.51 9.49 11.47
CA SER A 437 8.99 8.13 11.58
C SER A 437 8.74 7.81 13.05
N SER A 438 7.68 7.08 13.37
CA SER A 438 7.37 6.60 14.74
C SER A 438 8.50 5.79 15.39
N ASN A 439 9.47 5.34 14.60
CA ASN A 439 10.61 4.54 15.05
C ASN A 439 11.96 5.29 14.93
N GLU A 440 11.94 6.63 14.75
CA GLU A 440 13.06 7.52 14.37
C GLU A 440 13.65 7.20 12.98
N ILE A 441 14.02 5.94 12.79
CA ILE A 441 14.37 5.32 11.52
C ILE A 441 13.19 4.49 10.99
N ILE A 442 13.12 4.27 9.68
CA ILE A 442 12.10 3.39 9.12
C ILE A 442 12.58 1.94 9.25
N LYS A 443 11.80 1.08 9.91
CA LYS A 443 12.12 -0.34 10.10
C LYS A 443 11.48 -1.19 9.00
N GLN A 444 12.28 -2.08 8.40
CA GLN A 444 11.79 -3.07 7.44
C GLN A 444 10.87 -4.11 8.10
N ASP A 445 9.86 -4.59 7.36
CA ASP A 445 8.86 -5.60 7.78
C ASP A 445 7.97 -5.20 8.99
N VAL A 446 7.99 -3.93 9.39
CA VAL A 446 7.20 -3.38 10.50
C VAL A 446 6.39 -2.19 9.98
N ASN A 447 5.21 -1.96 10.55
CA ASN A 447 4.44 -0.76 10.24
C ASN A 447 5.12 0.47 10.85
N ASN A 448 5.40 1.47 10.02
CA ASN A 448 5.95 2.75 10.44
C ASN A 448 4.88 3.83 10.21
N VAL A 449 4.63 4.67 11.20
CA VAL A 449 3.85 5.89 10.99
C VAL A 449 4.82 6.96 10.51
N LEU A 450 4.62 7.41 9.28
CA LEU A 450 5.39 8.45 8.63
C LEU A 450 4.62 9.76 8.76
N ASN A 451 5.24 10.81 9.30
CA ASN A 451 4.59 12.09 9.54
C ASN A 451 5.38 13.22 8.89
N VAL A 452 4.68 14.08 8.15
CA VAL A 452 5.19 15.38 7.73
C VAL A 452 4.46 16.45 8.54
N ASN A 453 5.21 17.43 9.04
CA ASN A 453 4.67 18.54 9.81
C ASN A 453 5.34 19.86 9.40
N ILE A 454 4.54 20.92 9.29
CA ILE A 454 5.01 22.31 9.12
C ILE A 454 4.68 23.19 10.33
N LYS A 455 4.28 22.62 11.48
CA LYS A 455 4.09 23.33 12.76
C LYS A 455 5.39 23.66 13.50
N HIS A 456 6.42 23.99 12.75
CA HIS A 456 7.66 24.53 13.29
C HIS A 456 8.04 25.75 12.48
N TYR A 457 8.67 26.73 13.10
CA TYR A 457 9.23 27.87 12.40
C TYR A 457 10.71 28.05 12.73
N PHE A 458 11.49 28.44 11.74
CA PHE A 458 12.85 28.91 11.96
C PHE A 458 12.83 30.40 12.28
N ASP A 459 13.56 30.81 13.31
CA ASP A 459 13.75 32.20 13.69
C ASP A 459 15.16 32.66 13.26
N ASN A 460 15.18 33.64 12.36
CA ASN A 460 16.41 34.17 11.79
C ASN A 460 17.21 35.04 12.77
N GLU A 461 16.58 35.57 13.81
CA GLU A 461 17.24 36.35 14.85
C GLU A 461 18.02 35.45 15.80
N THR A 462 17.40 34.34 16.25
CA THR A 462 18.03 33.40 17.19
C THR A 462 18.81 32.26 16.52
N LYS A 463 18.53 31.99 15.23
CA LYS A 463 19.05 30.85 14.45
C LYS A 463 18.58 29.48 14.96
N GLU A 464 17.41 29.43 15.60
CA GLU A 464 16.82 28.21 16.15
C GLU A 464 15.47 27.87 15.49
N ILE A 465 15.01 26.63 15.68
CA ILE A 465 13.67 26.18 15.29
C ILE A 465 12.80 26.10 16.55
N TYR A 466 11.58 26.63 16.47
CA TYR A 466 10.59 26.60 17.53
C TYR A 466 9.29 25.96 17.06
N ASP A 467 8.51 25.44 18.01
CA ASP A 467 7.16 24.96 17.77
C ASP A 467 6.23 26.12 17.40
N TYR A 468 5.29 25.86 16.50
CA TYR A 468 4.23 26.79 16.12
C TYR A 468 2.87 26.24 16.56
N ASP A 469 2.34 26.79 17.65
CA ASP A 469 1.13 26.26 18.31
C ASP A 469 -0.19 26.66 17.62
N GLU A 470 -0.15 27.62 16.70
CA GLU A 470 -1.34 28.09 16.00
C GLU A 470 -1.83 27.08 14.93
N ASP A 471 -3.07 27.26 14.51
CA ASP A 471 -3.66 26.47 13.43
C ASP A 471 -3.10 26.92 12.06
N ILE A 472 -2.66 25.95 11.25
CA ILE A 472 -2.16 26.18 9.90
C ILE A 472 -3.19 25.65 8.90
N ASN A 473 -3.96 26.56 8.30
CA ASN A 473 -4.94 26.22 7.26
C ASN A 473 -4.34 26.35 5.85
N LEU A 474 -3.36 25.50 5.54
CA LEU A 474 -2.69 25.43 4.24
C LEU A 474 -2.85 24.02 3.64
N PRO A 475 -3.86 23.77 2.79
CA PRO A 475 -4.15 22.46 2.20
C PRO A 475 -3.13 22.06 1.11
N LEU A 476 -1.84 22.01 1.45
CA LEU A 476 -0.78 21.61 0.54
C LEU A 476 -0.66 20.09 0.52
N THR A 477 -0.36 19.51 -0.65
CA THR A 477 -0.21 18.06 -0.79
C THR A 477 1.23 17.60 -0.56
N VAL A 478 1.40 16.62 0.33
CA VAL A 478 2.64 15.90 0.58
C VAL A 478 2.67 14.63 -0.26
N LYS A 479 3.73 14.45 -1.04
CA LYS A 479 4.00 13.22 -1.80
C LYS A 479 5.03 12.36 -1.09
N PHE A 480 4.64 11.17 -0.66
CA PHE A 480 5.52 10.15 -0.12
C PHE A 480 5.95 9.18 -1.22
N TYR A 481 7.25 8.93 -1.38
CA TYR A 481 7.76 8.02 -2.38
C TYR A 481 9.06 7.35 -1.94
N THR A 482 9.50 6.33 -2.67
CA THR A 482 10.69 5.54 -2.33
C THR A 482 11.85 5.83 -3.28
N ASN A 483 13.06 5.38 -2.92
CA ASN A 483 14.24 5.44 -3.80
C ASN A 483 14.13 4.64 -5.10
N THR A 484 13.05 3.88 -5.31
CA THR A 484 12.77 3.21 -6.59
C THR A 484 11.87 4.06 -7.50
N GLY A 485 11.45 5.25 -7.05
CA GLY A 485 10.49 6.11 -7.73
C GLY A 485 9.03 5.73 -7.48
N GLN A 486 8.76 4.67 -6.72
CA GLN A 486 7.39 4.26 -6.40
C GLN A 486 6.73 5.24 -5.42
N THR A 487 5.62 5.85 -5.83
CA THR A 487 4.71 6.61 -4.97
C THR A 487 4.08 5.70 -3.92
N ILE A 488 4.12 6.12 -2.65
CA ILE A 488 3.49 5.44 -1.52
C ILE A 488 2.08 6.02 -1.32
N ALA A 489 1.99 7.35 -1.23
CA ALA A 489 0.75 8.10 -1.03
C ALA A 489 0.94 9.58 -1.39
N GLU A 490 -0.16 10.27 -1.67
CA GLU A 490 -0.27 11.72 -1.74
C GLU A 490 -1.35 12.13 -0.74
N VAL A 491 -1.02 13.02 0.21
CA VAL A 491 -1.87 13.37 1.34
C VAL A 491 -1.82 14.88 1.57
N GLU A 492 -2.97 15.52 1.65
CA GLU A 492 -3.10 16.93 1.99
C GLU A 492 -2.76 17.17 3.47
N LEU A 493 -2.10 18.29 3.77
CA LEU A 493 -1.89 18.73 5.13
C LEU A 493 -3.22 19.10 5.78
N VAL A 494 -3.48 18.52 6.95
CA VAL A 494 -4.58 18.91 7.84
C VAL A 494 -3.96 19.57 9.07
N ASN A 495 -4.25 20.86 9.27
CA ASN A 495 -3.62 21.66 10.32
C ASN A 495 -2.08 21.54 10.30
N GLY A 496 -1.47 21.74 9.13
CA GLY A 496 -0.02 21.67 8.96
C GLY A 496 0.61 20.27 9.08
N SER A 497 -0.16 19.19 9.17
CA SER A 497 0.37 17.82 9.32
C SER A 497 -0.26 16.82 8.34
N ALA A 498 0.55 15.85 7.88
CA ALA A 498 0.09 14.70 7.09
C ALA A 498 0.76 13.42 7.57
N SER A 499 -0.01 12.33 7.66
CA SER A 499 0.45 11.06 8.23
C SER A 499 0.02 9.85 7.40
N ILE A 500 0.92 8.89 7.24
CA ILE A 500 0.63 7.59 6.59
C ILE A 500 1.22 6.41 7.35
N ASN A 501 0.63 5.24 7.16
CA ASN A 501 1.18 3.96 7.60
C ASN A 501 1.93 3.29 6.46
N TYR A 502 3.17 2.84 6.69
CA TYR A 502 3.99 2.22 5.65
C TYR A 502 4.84 1.05 6.15
N ILE A 503 4.79 -0.06 5.40
CA ILE A 503 5.67 -1.24 5.57
C ILE A 503 6.59 -1.31 4.34
N PRO A 504 7.91 -1.03 4.48
CA PRO A 504 8.84 -1.01 3.36
C PRO A 504 9.04 -2.40 2.73
N ALA A 505 9.05 -2.45 1.39
CA ALA A 505 9.46 -3.63 0.65
C ALA A 505 10.98 -3.88 0.74
N ASN A 506 11.41 -5.11 0.39
CA ASN A 506 12.79 -5.59 0.54
C ASN A 506 13.86 -4.78 -0.21
N ASN A 507 13.49 -4.06 -1.26
CA ASN A 507 14.38 -3.26 -2.10
C ASN A 507 14.36 -1.75 -1.77
N VAL A 508 13.50 -1.33 -0.84
CA VAL A 508 13.38 0.09 -0.45
C VAL A 508 14.42 0.40 0.61
N LYS A 509 15.35 1.29 0.28
CA LYS A 509 16.46 1.75 1.14
C LYS A 509 16.18 3.12 1.77
N THR A 510 15.39 3.95 1.10
CA THR A 510 15.10 5.31 1.53
C THR A 510 13.66 5.65 1.17
N VAL A 511 12.98 6.38 2.06
CA VAL A 511 11.68 6.99 1.80
C VAL A 511 11.85 8.49 1.81
N TYR A 512 11.18 9.14 0.88
CA TYR A 512 11.15 10.57 0.66
C TYR A 512 9.76 11.09 0.98
N ALA A 513 9.70 12.26 1.61
CA ALA A 513 8.52 13.09 1.61
C ALA A 513 8.86 14.38 0.87
N LYS A 514 8.02 14.75 -0.09
CA LYS A 514 8.11 15.99 -0.84
C LYS A 514 6.90 16.85 -0.57
N LEU A 515 7.14 18.10 -0.19
CA LEU A 515 6.15 19.15 -0.05
C LEU A 515 6.66 20.35 -0.84
N SER A 516 5.91 20.82 -1.83
CA SER A 516 6.36 21.88 -2.72
C SER A 516 7.73 21.55 -3.36
N ASN A 517 8.78 22.35 -3.09
CA ASN A 517 10.13 22.11 -3.58
C ASN A 517 11.01 21.35 -2.56
N GLN A 518 10.61 21.29 -1.29
CA GLN A 518 11.32 20.57 -0.24
C GLN A 518 11.21 19.07 -0.44
N THR A 519 12.32 18.37 -0.32
CA THR A 519 12.34 16.92 -0.17
C THR A 519 13.18 16.57 1.06
N ILE A 520 12.61 15.81 1.99
CA ILE A 520 13.33 15.25 3.14
C ILE A 520 13.31 13.73 3.02
N GLU A 521 14.43 13.09 3.36
CA GLU A 521 14.58 11.64 3.28
C GLU A 521 14.80 11.00 4.67
N ILE A 522 14.24 9.80 4.86
CA ILE A 522 14.55 8.94 6.01
C ILE A 522 15.04 7.60 5.46
N SER A 523 16.18 7.15 5.98
CA SER A 523 16.75 5.84 5.65
C SER A 523 15.93 4.70 6.25
N VAL A 524 15.78 3.63 5.46
CA VAL A 524 15.18 2.36 5.90
C VAL A 524 16.27 1.43 6.42
N LYS A 525 16.22 1.10 7.71
CA LYS A 525 17.10 0.10 8.32
C LYS A 525 16.76 -1.29 7.77
N GLN A 526 17.64 -1.77 6.90
CA GLN A 526 17.56 -3.11 6.32
C GLN A 526 17.90 -4.18 7.37
N LYS A 527 17.19 -5.31 7.31
CA LYS A 527 17.61 -6.50 8.04
C LYS A 527 18.83 -7.13 7.39
N ASN A 528 19.78 -7.56 8.22
CA ASN A 528 20.96 -8.30 7.80
C ASN A 528 20.57 -9.66 7.21
N GLU A 529 21.29 -10.10 6.18
CA GLU A 529 21.08 -11.42 5.58
C GLU A 529 21.41 -12.55 6.56
N SER A 530 20.59 -13.61 6.55
CA SER A 530 20.82 -14.81 7.35
C SER A 530 20.63 -16.08 6.52
N LYS A 531 21.26 -17.18 6.95
CA LYS A 531 21.23 -18.49 6.29
C LYS A 531 20.90 -19.59 7.28
N LEU A 532 19.83 -20.33 7.00
CA LEU A 532 19.40 -21.49 7.79
C LEU A 532 19.84 -22.81 7.12
N ILE A 533 20.79 -23.49 7.74
CA ILE A 533 21.39 -24.72 7.24
C ILE A 533 20.94 -25.90 8.10
N ALA A 534 20.09 -26.74 7.53
CA ALA A 534 19.72 -28.05 8.05
C ALA A 534 19.60 -29.04 6.88
N SER A 535 19.85 -30.33 7.13
CA SER A 535 19.81 -31.39 6.11
C SER A 535 18.91 -32.54 6.54
N ASP A 536 18.38 -33.26 5.55
CA ASP A 536 17.67 -34.51 5.76
C ASP A 536 18.54 -35.51 6.54
N LEU A 537 17.89 -36.25 7.44
CA LEU A 537 18.56 -37.08 8.41
C LEU A 537 17.93 -38.46 8.49
N SER A 538 18.74 -39.49 8.28
CA SER A 538 18.37 -40.87 8.60
C SER A 538 19.17 -41.38 9.81
N LYS A 539 18.46 -42.06 10.72
CA LYS A 539 19.05 -42.76 11.88
C LYS A 539 18.36 -44.10 12.11
N TYR A 540 19.04 -45.04 12.75
CA TYR A 540 18.41 -46.26 13.23
C TYR A 540 17.68 -46.02 14.55
N TYR A 541 16.66 -46.84 14.83
CA TYR A 541 15.87 -46.74 16.04
C TYR A 541 16.72 -46.85 17.31
N LYS A 542 16.61 -45.85 18.19
CA LYS A 542 17.43 -45.64 19.41
C LYS A 542 18.92 -45.38 19.18
N GLU A 543 19.32 -45.00 17.97
CA GLU A 543 20.65 -44.43 17.72
C GLU A 543 20.75 -43.04 18.38
N ASN A 544 21.89 -42.75 19.01
CA ASN A 544 22.14 -41.43 19.60
C ASN A 544 22.60 -40.47 18.49
N LYS A 545 21.65 -39.75 17.90
CA LYS A 545 21.86 -38.82 16.80
C LYS A 545 20.76 -37.77 16.81
N ASP A 546 21.16 -36.51 16.85
CA ASP A 546 20.28 -35.34 16.93
C ASP A 546 20.12 -34.69 15.56
N LEU A 547 19.06 -33.90 15.40
CA LEU A 547 18.95 -32.96 14.29
C LEU A 547 19.80 -31.74 14.63
N GLU A 548 20.79 -31.45 13.78
CA GLU A 548 21.64 -30.26 13.90
C GLU A 548 21.18 -29.19 12.91
N ILE A 549 21.00 -27.98 13.40
CA ILE A 549 20.58 -26.80 12.63
C ILE A 549 21.62 -25.73 12.87
N LYS A 550 22.17 -25.17 11.79
CA LYS A 550 23.15 -24.08 11.85
C LYS A 550 22.55 -22.81 11.26
N LEU A 551 22.69 -21.71 11.98
CA LEU A 551 22.28 -20.38 11.57
C LEU A 551 23.51 -19.48 11.45
N THR A 552 23.68 -18.85 10.30
CA THR A 552 24.80 -17.93 10.02
C THR A 552 24.32 -16.65 9.35
N ASP A 553 25.17 -15.63 9.30
CA ASP A 553 25.00 -14.50 8.38
C ASP A 553 25.33 -14.92 6.92
N ASN A 554 25.32 -13.96 5.99
CA ASN A 554 25.70 -14.20 4.59
C ASN A 554 27.18 -14.58 4.40
N ASN A 555 28.06 -14.11 5.28
CA ASN A 555 29.50 -14.39 5.29
C ASN A 555 29.85 -15.72 5.96
N ASN A 556 28.83 -16.49 6.39
CA ASN A 556 28.94 -17.75 7.13
C ASN A 556 29.45 -17.61 8.57
N ASN A 557 29.43 -16.40 9.14
CA ASN A 557 29.70 -16.20 10.55
C ASN A 557 28.53 -16.74 11.38
N PRO A 558 28.79 -17.46 12.49
CA PRO A 558 27.74 -18.01 13.31
C PRO A 558 26.94 -16.93 14.04
N LEU A 559 25.61 -16.99 13.96
CA LEU A 559 24.74 -16.10 14.73
C LEU A 559 24.54 -16.68 16.13
N TYR A 560 25.11 -16.03 17.14
CA TYR A 560 25.06 -16.47 18.54
C TYR A 560 23.78 -16.01 19.26
N ASN A 561 23.23 -16.85 20.14
CA ASN A 561 22.10 -16.55 21.01
C ASN A 561 20.83 -16.10 20.27
N LYS A 562 20.66 -16.54 19.02
CA LYS A 562 19.47 -16.30 18.21
C LYS A 562 18.51 -17.48 18.33
N THR A 563 17.22 -17.20 18.50
CA THR A 563 16.21 -18.25 18.76
C THR A 563 15.71 -18.86 17.46
N VAL A 564 15.88 -20.17 17.30
CA VAL A 564 15.30 -20.95 16.21
C VAL A 564 14.09 -21.73 16.75
N LYS A 565 12.96 -21.62 16.07
CA LYS A 565 11.74 -22.38 16.39
C LYS A 565 11.67 -23.64 15.52
N ILE A 566 11.39 -24.79 16.14
CA ILE A 566 11.30 -26.08 15.45
C ILE A 566 10.01 -26.79 15.87
N LEU A 567 9.17 -27.13 14.88
CA LEU A 567 8.01 -28.01 15.07
C LEU A 567 8.35 -29.40 14.54
N LEU A 568 8.41 -30.39 15.44
CA LEU A 568 8.73 -31.78 15.11
C LEU A 568 7.78 -32.73 15.83
N ASN A 569 7.04 -33.53 15.05
CA ASN A 569 6.09 -34.53 15.56
C ASN A 569 5.07 -33.94 16.56
N GLY A 570 4.57 -32.74 16.28
CA GLY A 570 3.61 -32.02 17.13
C GLY A 570 4.22 -31.36 18.37
N LYS A 571 5.54 -31.47 18.59
CA LYS A 571 6.25 -30.79 19.68
C LYS A 571 7.02 -29.58 19.16
N GLU A 572 6.89 -28.46 19.86
CA GLU A 572 7.63 -27.23 19.59
C GLU A 572 8.90 -27.14 20.44
N TYR A 573 9.94 -26.61 19.83
CA TYR A 573 11.23 -26.31 20.46
C TYR A 573 11.61 -24.87 20.09
N ASN A 574 11.87 -24.03 21.09
CA ASN A 574 12.39 -22.68 20.91
C ASN A 574 13.79 -22.66 21.53
N LEU A 575 14.82 -22.76 20.70
CA LEU A 575 16.19 -22.98 21.16
C LEU A 575 17.12 -21.89 20.65
N ALA A 576 17.94 -21.35 21.55
CA ALA A 576 18.97 -20.38 21.21
C ALA A 576 20.20 -21.08 20.61
N THR A 577 20.79 -20.49 19.57
CA THR A 577 22.03 -20.94 18.97
C THR A 577 23.23 -20.74 19.92
N ASN A 578 24.15 -21.70 19.92
CA ASN A 578 25.43 -21.57 20.66
C ASN A 578 26.45 -20.69 19.90
N ASN A 579 27.67 -20.54 20.43
CA ASN A 579 28.73 -19.71 19.82
C ASN A 579 29.13 -20.12 18.39
N ASN A 580 28.76 -21.34 17.96
CA ASN A 580 28.97 -21.84 16.61
C ASN A 580 27.73 -21.70 15.71
N GLY A 581 26.69 -21.01 16.17
CA GLY A 581 25.43 -20.81 15.45
C GLY A 581 24.57 -22.07 15.42
N ILE A 582 24.81 -23.04 16.29
CA ILE A 582 24.21 -24.38 16.21
C ILE A 582 23.14 -24.59 17.28
N VAL A 583 22.03 -25.18 16.86
CA VAL A 583 20.98 -25.78 17.70
C VAL A 583 20.94 -27.29 17.45
N LYS A 584 20.78 -28.08 18.53
CA LYS A 584 20.61 -29.54 18.45
C LYS A 584 19.26 -29.95 19.04
N VAL A 585 18.48 -30.69 18.27
CA VAL A 585 17.18 -31.21 18.69
C VAL A 585 17.27 -32.74 18.87
N PRO A 586 17.07 -33.25 20.11
CA PRO A 586 17.07 -34.68 20.36
C PRO A 586 15.96 -35.40 19.60
N LEU A 587 16.33 -36.51 18.93
CA LEU A 587 15.41 -37.30 18.11
C LEU A 587 14.97 -38.58 18.82
N ASP A 588 14.15 -38.44 19.87
CA ASP A 588 13.44 -39.55 20.51
C ASP A 588 12.13 -39.86 19.78
N LEU A 589 12.27 -40.36 18.55
CA LEU A 589 11.17 -40.63 17.65
C LEU A 589 10.99 -42.13 17.42
N ASN A 590 9.74 -42.54 17.22
CA ASN A 590 9.42 -43.90 16.80
C ASN A 590 9.86 -44.14 15.35
N ILE A 591 9.85 -45.42 14.93
CA ILE A 591 10.17 -45.79 13.54
C ILE A 591 9.13 -45.17 12.62
N GLY A 592 9.60 -44.42 11.62
CA GLY A 592 8.74 -43.66 10.74
C GLY A 592 9.50 -42.55 10.02
N THR A 593 8.74 -41.74 9.30
CA THR A 593 9.23 -40.55 8.61
C THR A 593 8.50 -39.34 9.17
N TYR A 594 9.25 -38.32 9.54
CA TYR A 594 8.78 -37.08 10.13
C TYR A 594 9.32 -35.90 9.33
N THR A 595 8.60 -34.78 9.36
CA THR A 595 9.09 -33.50 8.84
C THR A 595 9.31 -32.57 10.03
N ALA A 596 10.52 -32.04 10.16
CA ALA A 596 10.77 -30.92 11.06
C ALA A 596 10.59 -29.62 10.28
N LYS A 597 9.68 -28.76 10.75
CA LYS A 597 9.52 -27.39 10.24
C LYS A 597 10.36 -26.47 11.11
N ILE A 598 11.29 -25.74 10.50
CA ILE A 598 12.26 -24.89 11.18
C ILE A 598 12.03 -23.45 10.72
N SER A 599 11.91 -22.52 11.66
CA SER A 599 11.75 -21.09 11.37
C SER A 599 12.66 -20.25 12.25
N PHE A 600 13.19 -19.17 11.68
CA PHE A 600 13.95 -18.13 12.35
C PHE A 600 13.33 -16.78 11.99
N ASP A 601 13.03 -15.98 13.00
CA ASP A 601 12.39 -14.66 12.92
C ASP A 601 13.06 -13.75 13.95
N ASP A 602 13.56 -12.60 13.49
CA ASP A 602 14.41 -11.70 14.28
C ASP A 602 14.27 -10.25 13.78
N GLU A 603 14.48 -9.28 14.67
CA GLU A 603 14.37 -7.86 14.32
C GLU A 603 15.57 -7.37 13.49
N GLU A 604 16.74 -7.99 13.66
CA GLU A 604 17.99 -7.56 13.03
C GLU A 604 18.30 -8.35 11.76
N TYR A 605 17.84 -9.59 11.66
CA TYR A 605 18.17 -10.49 10.55
C TYR A 605 16.94 -10.96 9.77
N ARG A 606 17.10 -11.19 8.47
CA ARG A 606 16.03 -11.69 7.59
C ARG A 606 15.51 -13.04 8.05
N ASN A 607 14.20 -13.21 7.97
CA ASN A 607 13.49 -14.41 8.38
C ASN A 607 13.86 -15.60 7.49
N GLN A 608 13.96 -16.80 8.06
CA GLN A 608 14.31 -18.03 7.34
C GLN A 608 13.36 -19.16 7.70
N ASN A 609 12.97 -19.96 6.71
CA ASN A 609 12.14 -21.13 6.90
C ASN A 609 12.71 -22.33 6.14
N LYS A 610 12.74 -23.50 6.78
CA LYS A 610 13.22 -24.74 6.15
C LYS A 610 12.49 -25.96 6.69
N ASN A 611 12.13 -26.87 5.79
CA ASN A 611 11.60 -28.18 6.15
C ASN A 611 12.67 -29.24 5.89
N VAL A 612 12.89 -30.13 6.86
CA VAL A 612 13.81 -31.27 6.70
C VAL A 612 13.14 -32.58 7.06
N LYS A 613 13.47 -33.64 6.31
CA LYS A 613 12.92 -34.98 6.49
C LYS A 613 13.79 -35.78 7.44
N ILE A 614 13.16 -36.34 8.47
CA ILE A 614 13.79 -37.22 9.46
C ILE A 614 13.23 -38.63 9.28
N THR A 615 14.10 -39.60 8.99
CA THR A 615 13.71 -41.00 8.81
C THR A 615 14.35 -41.87 9.88
N VAL A 616 13.51 -42.51 10.70
CA VAL A 616 13.94 -43.46 11.73
C VAL A 616 13.76 -44.89 11.20
N LEU A 617 14.88 -45.55 10.91
CA LEU A 617 14.94 -46.88 10.29
C LEU A 617 14.92 -48.01 11.33
N LYS A 618 14.36 -49.16 10.95
CA LYS A 618 14.51 -50.41 11.71
C LYS A 618 15.99 -50.81 11.82
N ASN A 619 16.39 -51.31 12.98
CA ASN A 619 17.75 -51.78 13.25
C ASN A 619 18.12 -52.99 12.37
N LYS A 620 19.31 -52.98 11.76
CA LYS A 620 19.83 -54.12 10.99
C LYS A 620 20.07 -55.33 11.89
N THR A 621 19.99 -56.53 11.32
CA THR A 621 20.30 -57.78 12.04
C THR A 621 21.32 -58.64 11.28
N SER A 622 22.06 -59.46 12.01
CA SER A 622 23.03 -60.40 11.44
C SER A 622 22.92 -61.79 12.08
N ILE A 623 23.08 -62.83 11.25
CA ILE A 623 23.01 -64.23 11.67
C ILE A 623 24.42 -64.84 11.67
N LYS A 624 24.88 -65.32 12.83
CA LYS A 624 26.10 -66.09 12.99
C LYS A 624 25.79 -67.57 13.22
N ALA A 625 26.14 -68.40 12.24
CA ALA A 625 26.08 -69.85 12.29
C ALA A 625 27.19 -70.46 11.43
N SER A 626 27.66 -71.64 11.82
CA SER A 626 28.70 -72.43 11.15
C SER A 626 28.15 -73.76 10.66
N ASN A 627 28.82 -74.38 9.68
CA ASN A 627 28.48 -75.71 9.19
C ASN A 627 28.47 -76.73 10.35
N LEU A 628 27.54 -77.70 10.30
CA LEU A 628 27.40 -78.72 11.34
C LEU A 628 27.76 -80.11 10.78
N VAL A 629 28.60 -80.86 11.50
CA VAL A 629 28.88 -82.28 11.21
C VAL A 629 28.36 -83.13 12.37
N LYS A 630 27.52 -84.12 12.07
CA LYS A 630 26.82 -84.94 13.07
C LYS A 630 26.68 -86.40 12.64
N TYR A 631 26.55 -87.32 13.58
CA TYR A 631 26.12 -88.70 13.31
C TYR A 631 24.60 -88.86 13.49
N TYR A 632 23.98 -89.68 12.64
CA TYR A 632 22.55 -89.97 12.62
C TYR A 632 22.07 -90.43 14.02
N LYS A 633 21.00 -89.81 14.53
CA LYS A 633 20.46 -90.05 15.89
C LYS A 633 21.38 -89.70 17.09
N ASN A 634 22.51 -89.00 16.90
CA ASN A 634 23.27 -88.47 18.04
C ASN A 634 22.60 -87.19 18.61
N SER A 635 23.08 -86.63 19.73
CA SER A 635 22.44 -85.48 20.40
C SER A 635 22.90 -84.08 19.95
N THR A 636 23.84 -83.95 19.02
CA THR A 636 24.40 -82.65 18.59
C THR A 636 23.33 -81.77 17.93
N LYS A 637 23.25 -80.48 18.27
CA LYS A 637 22.26 -79.53 17.73
C LYS A 637 22.95 -78.49 16.83
N LEU A 638 22.21 -77.92 15.88
CA LEU A 638 22.64 -76.74 15.13
C LEU A 638 22.44 -75.50 16.01
N SER A 639 23.47 -74.70 16.20
CA SER A 639 23.43 -73.45 16.97
C SER A 639 23.45 -72.25 16.04
N VAL A 640 22.49 -71.33 16.22
CA VAL A 640 22.37 -70.09 15.45
C VAL A 640 22.32 -68.92 16.41
N LYS A 641 23.17 -67.91 16.21
CA LYS A 641 23.19 -66.67 16.98
C LYS A 641 22.66 -65.50 16.14
N LEU A 642 21.68 -64.77 16.65
CA LEU A 642 21.14 -63.56 16.04
C LEU A 642 21.64 -62.32 16.80
N LEU A 643 22.14 -61.33 16.08
CA LEU A 643 22.70 -60.09 16.61
C LEU A 643 22.05 -58.87 15.93
N ASP A 644 22.05 -57.72 16.58
CA ASP A 644 21.74 -56.43 15.96
C ASP A 644 22.96 -55.78 15.26
N ASN A 645 22.79 -54.55 14.78
CA ASN A 645 23.80 -53.69 14.18
C ASN A 645 24.99 -53.41 15.11
N ASN A 646 24.76 -53.35 16.42
CA ASN A 646 25.81 -53.15 17.43
C ASN A 646 26.43 -54.47 17.91
N LYS A 647 26.19 -55.57 17.20
CA LYS A 647 26.64 -56.93 17.54
C LYS A 647 26.08 -57.43 18.87
N LYS A 648 25.05 -56.78 19.45
CA LYS A 648 24.40 -57.20 20.68
C LYS A 648 23.47 -58.39 20.42
N PRO A 649 23.45 -59.42 21.28
CA PRO A 649 22.60 -60.58 21.07
C PRO A 649 21.11 -60.25 21.18
N LEU A 650 20.31 -60.72 20.21
CA LEU A 650 18.87 -60.51 20.20
C LEU A 650 18.14 -61.64 20.89
N LYS A 651 17.62 -61.39 22.10
CA LYS A 651 16.85 -62.34 22.92
C LYS A 651 15.39 -62.45 22.44
N SER A 652 14.81 -63.65 22.61
CA SER A 652 13.39 -63.95 22.35
C SER A 652 12.92 -63.65 20.92
N LYS A 653 13.83 -63.70 19.93
CA LYS A 653 13.50 -63.53 18.52
C LYS A 653 13.38 -64.88 17.83
N THR A 654 12.36 -65.03 16.97
CA THR A 654 12.09 -66.27 16.26
C THR A 654 12.99 -66.40 15.04
N VAL A 655 13.95 -67.30 15.11
CA VAL A 655 14.78 -67.71 13.98
C VAL A 655 14.19 -68.96 13.35
N LYS A 656 14.18 -69.02 12.03
CA LYS A 656 13.70 -70.16 11.25
C LYS A 656 14.87 -70.84 10.55
N ILE A 657 14.84 -72.17 10.48
CA ILE A 657 15.71 -72.94 9.58
C ILE A 657 14.84 -73.71 8.59
N ARG A 658 15.24 -73.74 7.31
CA ARG A 658 14.65 -74.60 6.28
C ARG A 658 15.67 -75.65 5.87
N ILE A 659 15.32 -76.92 6.07
CA ILE A 659 16.17 -78.08 5.79
C ILE A 659 15.32 -79.19 5.16
N ALA A 660 15.78 -79.75 4.04
CA ALA A 660 15.07 -80.82 3.30
C ALA A 660 13.58 -80.50 3.03
N GLY A 661 13.30 -79.27 2.59
CA GLY A 661 11.94 -78.79 2.28
C GLY A 661 11.07 -78.40 3.47
N LYS A 662 11.45 -78.74 4.72
CA LYS A 662 10.69 -78.41 5.93
C LYS A 662 11.27 -77.23 6.70
N THR A 663 10.41 -76.40 7.27
CA THR A 663 10.78 -75.22 8.06
C THR A 663 10.56 -75.48 9.55
N TYR A 664 11.54 -75.11 10.38
CA TYR A 664 11.49 -75.22 11.84
C TYR A 664 11.81 -73.86 12.46
N SER A 665 11.09 -73.50 13.53
CA SER A 665 11.23 -72.21 14.21
C SER A 665 11.68 -72.41 15.65
N LYS A 666 12.62 -71.58 16.12
CA LYS A 666 13.00 -71.49 17.54
C LYS A 666 13.26 -70.05 17.94
N THR A 667 12.89 -69.73 19.17
CA THR A 667 13.21 -68.46 19.81
C THR A 667 14.64 -68.47 20.34
N THR A 668 15.33 -67.35 20.20
CA THR A 668 16.67 -67.13 20.75
C THR A 668 16.62 -66.95 22.27
N ASN A 669 17.62 -67.47 22.98
CA ASN A 669 17.77 -67.25 24.43
C ASN A 669 18.41 -65.87 24.74
N SER A 670 18.71 -65.61 26.02
CA SER A 670 19.37 -64.37 26.47
C SER A 670 20.71 -64.08 25.80
N LYS A 671 21.41 -65.10 25.31
CA LYS A 671 22.67 -64.97 24.56
C LYS A 671 22.43 -64.82 23.04
N GLY A 672 21.18 -64.64 22.60
CA GLY A 672 20.79 -64.53 21.21
C GLY A 672 20.86 -65.85 20.44
N ILE A 673 20.91 -67.00 21.13
CA ILE A 673 21.15 -68.31 20.50
C ILE A 673 19.86 -69.12 20.41
N ALA A 674 19.55 -69.63 19.22
CA ALA A 674 18.54 -70.65 18.97
C ALA A 674 19.21 -71.98 18.59
N THR A 675 18.79 -73.10 19.20
CA THR A 675 19.34 -74.43 18.91
C THR A 675 18.31 -75.38 18.32
N PHE A 676 18.66 -76.03 17.22
CA PHE A 676 17.78 -76.90 16.45
C PHE A 676 18.29 -78.35 16.48
N ALA A 677 17.41 -79.29 16.84
CA ALA A 677 17.72 -80.71 16.72
C ALA A 677 17.62 -81.13 15.25
N ILE A 678 18.70 -81.74 14.74
CA ILE A 678 18.78 -82.28 13.37
C ILE A 678 18.63 -83.80 13.44
N ASN A 679 17.58 -84.33 12.81
CA ASN A 679 17.17 -85.75 12.82
C ASN A 679 17.07 -86.36 11.41
N GLN A 680 17.50 -85.62 10.40
CA GLN A 680 17.50 -86.01 9.00
C GLN A 680 18.33 -87.28 8.80
N LYS A 681 17.99 -88.09 7.79
CA LYS A 681 18.75 -89.31 7.44
C LYS A 681 20.18 -88.94 7.03
N VAL A 682 21.03 -89.95 6.85
CA VAL A 682 22.41 -89.75 6.39
C VAL A 682 22.40 -89.00 5.05
N GLY A 683 23.22 -87.95 4.95
CA GLY A 683 23.25 -87.08 3.77
C GLY A 683 23.85 -85.70 4.07
N THR A 684 23.99 -84.89 3.02
CA THR A 684 24.40 -83.48 3.09
C THR A 684 23.20 -82.60 2.81
N TYR A 685 22.92 -81.66 3.70
CA TYR A 685 21.76 -80.77 3.59
C TYR A 685 22.20 -79.30 3.55
N SER A 686 21.69 -78.54 2.58
CA SER A 686 21.73 -77.08 2.62
C SER A 686 20.65 -76.57 3.57
N VAL A 687 21.02 -75.67 4.49
CA VAL A 687 20.13 -75.12 5.51
C VAL A 687 20.09 -73.61 5.37
N LYS A 688 18.94 -73.08 4.92
CA LYS A 688 18.67 -71.64 4.92
C LYS A 688 18.16 -71.25 6.30
N ILE A 689 18.86 -70.33 6.94
CA ILE A 689 18.52 -69.75 8.23
C ILE A 689 17.98 -68.35 7.97
N SER A 690 16.84 -68.00 8.56
CA SER A 690 16.27 -66.66 8.39
C SER A 690 15.69 -66.12 9.70
N PHE A 691 15.77 -64.81 9.83
CA PHE A 691 14.97 -64.00 10.73
C PHE A 691 14.15 -63.07 9.86
N ASN A 692 12.83 -63.11 9.99
CA ASN A 692 11.93 -62.37 9.11
C ASN A 692 11.84 -60.87 9.46
N GLY A 693 12.55 -60.40 10.49
CA GLY A 693 12.37 -59.05 11.03
C GLY A 693 11.17 -58.97 11.99
N ASP A 694 10.98 -57.79 12.57
CA ASP A 694 9.82 -57.43 13.38
C ASP A 694 9.55 -55.91 13.30
N LYS A 695 8.79 -55.35 14.25
CA LYS A 695 8.51 -53.91 14.32
C LYS A 695 9.78 -53.06 14.50
N THR A 696 10.84 -53.60 15.10
CA THR A 696 12.06 -52.89 15.49
C THR A 696 13.26 -53.25 14.61
N TYR A 697 13.32 -54.48 14.12
CA TYR A 697 14.49 -55.06 13.47
C TYR A 697 14.19 -55.51 12.03
N GLN A 698 15.15 -55.32 11.14
CA GLN A 698 15.09 -55.79 9.76
C GLN A 698 15.30 -57.30 9.66
N SER A 699 14.80 -57.90 8.58
CA SER A 699 15.04 -59.30 8.26
C SER A 699 16.51 -59.58 7.91
N SER A 700 16.99 -60.78 8.21
CA SER A 700 18.30 -61.27 7.77
C SER A 700 18.25 -62.76 7.45
N SER A 701 19.15 -63.23 6.59
CA SER A 701 19.25 -64.65 6.27
C SER A 701 20.69 -65.11 6.04
N LYS A 702 20.96 -66.39 6.25
CA LYS A 702 22.26 -67.02 6.01
C LYS A 702 22.06 -68.50 5.65
N THR A 703 22.85 -69.01 4.71
CA THR A 703 22.84 -70.43 4.34
C THR A 703 24.11 -71.14 4.82
N ILE A 704 23.96 -72.35 5.35
CA ILE A 704 25.07 -73.22 5.80
C ILE A 704 24.84 -74.66 5.33
N LYS A 705 25.85 -75.54 5.49
CA LYS A 705 25.76 -76.98 5.22
C LYS A 705 25.70 -77.80 6.52
N VAL A 706 24.82 -78.80 6.57
CA VAL A 706 24.72 -79.79 7.64
C VAL A 706 25.00 -81.19 7.09
N TYR A 707 26.00 -81.87 7.64
CA TYR A 707 26.45 -83.20 7.23
C TYR A 707 26.03 -84.25 8.26
N VAL A 708 25.14 -85.18 7.89
CA VAL A 708 24.70 -86.29 8.74
C VAL A 708 25.38 -87.60 8.29
N LYS A 709 26.12 -88.25 9.19
CA LYS A 709 26.97 -89.44 8.94
C LYS A 709 26.43 -90.69 9.69
N SER A 710 26.79 -91.91 9.30
CA SER A 710 26.40 -93.16 10.01
C SER A 710 27.59 -93.93 10.61
N ALA A 711 27.30 -94.75 11.63
CA ALA A 711 28.21 -95.80 12.12
C ALA A 711 27.90 -97.15 11.43
N LYS A 712 28.93 -97.91 11.08
CA LYS A 712 28.85 -99.17 10.31
C LYS A 712 29.11 -100.38 11.21
N LEU A 713 28.12 -101.27 11.33
CA LEU A 713 28.22 -102.55 12.04
C LEU A 713 28.21 -103.70 11.03
N THR A 714 29.21 -104.57 11.10
CA THR A 714 29.41 -105.70 10.17
C THR A 714 29.63 -107.00 10.93
N THR A 715 29.28 -108.15 10.35
CA THR A 715 29.53 -109.49 10.94
C THR A 715 30.13 -110.43 9.91
N LYS A 716 30.98 -111.38 10.32
CA LYS A 716 31.54 -112.44 9.46
C LYS A 716 31.07 -113.81 9.97
N THR A 717 30.95 -114.80 9.07
CA THR A 717 30.55 -116.24 9.22
C THR A 717 29.06 -116.62 9.19
N LYS A 718 28.69 -117.51 8.24
CA LYS A 718 27.39 -118.21 8.11
C LYS A 718 27.42 -119.65 8.63
N LYS A 719 28.58 -120.31 8.62
CA LYS A 719 28.84 -121.62 9.24
C LYS A 719 29.83 -121.40 10.39
N ILE A 720 29.54 -121.95 11.58
CA ILE A 720 30.39 -121.77 12.76
C ILE A 720 30.46 -123.09 13.54
N HIS A 721 31.65 -123.52 13.92
CA HIS A 721 31.80 -124.71 14.76
C HIS A 721 31.35 -124.42 16.19
N ARG A 722 30.81 -125.43 16.86
CA ARG A 722 30.42 -125.32 18.26
C ARG A 722 31.67 -124.96 19.09
N LYS A 723 31.49 -124.08 20.08
CA LYS A 723 32.55 -123.46 20.91
C LYS A 723 33.41 -122.39 20.20
N SER A 724 33.20 -122.07 18.91
CA SER A 724 33.85 -120.92 18.23
C SER A 724 33.17 -119.58 18.49
N TYR A 725 33.73 -118.47 17.99
CA TYR A 725 33.23 -117.10 18.23
C TYR A 725 32.56 -116.47 17.01
N PHE A 726 31.33 -115.99 17.17
CA PHE A 726 30.68 -115.10 16.21
C PHE A 726 31.19 -113.67 16.40
N VAL A 727 31.64 -113.04 15.32
CA VAL A 727 32.38 -111.78 15.36
C VAL A 727 31.57 -110.65 14.73
N ALA A 728 31.38 -109.55 15.48
CA ALA A 728 30.86 -108.29 14.96
C ALA A 728 31.93 -107.20 15.03
N THR A 729 32.00 -106.35 14.02
CA THR A 729 32.92 -105.21 13.93
C THR A 729 32.15 -103.92 13.76
N LEU A 730 32.34 -102.98 14.69
CA LEU A 730 31.73 -101.65 14.71
C LEU A 730 32.78 -100.60 14.35
N LYS A 731 32.56 -99.88 13.25
CA LYS A 731 33.44 -98.84 12.71
C LYS A 731 32.62 -97.57 12.40
N ASP A 732 33.26 -96.42 12.36
CA ASP A 732 32.63 -95.19 11.85
C ASP A 732 32.57 -95.17 10.32
N LYS A 733 32.06 -94.08 9.72
CA LYS A 733 31.95 -93.95 8.26
C LYS A 733 33.29 -94.00 7.52
N ASN A 734 34.39 -93.70 8.21
CA ASN A 734 35.75 -93.69 7.68
C ASN A 734 36.45 -95.03 7.94
N GLY A 735 35.75 -96.04 8.46
CA GLY A 735 36.33 -97.33 8.79
C GLY A 735 37.14 -97.36 10.09
N LYS A 736 37.14 -96.27 10.88
CA LYS A 736 37.83 -96.22 12.17
C LYS A 736 37.07 -97.03 13.21
N ALA A 737 37.79 -97.86 13.97
CA ALA A 737 37.21 -98.72 14.99
C ALA A 737 36.51 -97.92 16.11
N ILE A 738 35.24 -98.26 16.39
CA ILE A 738 34.51 -97.74 17.55
C ILE A 738 34.79 -98.67 18.73
N LYS A 739 35.75 -98.27 19.57
CA LYS A 739 36.34 -99.07 20.66
C LYS A 739 35.53 -98.99 21.96
N LYS A 740 35.75 -99.94 22.88
CA LYS A 740 35.21 -99.97 24.26
C LYS A 740 33.69 -99.76 24.35
N THR A 741 32.96 -100.21 23.32
CA THR A 741 31.54 -99.90 23.15
C THR A 741 30.69 -101.15 23.24
N LYS A 742 29.60 -101.11 24.02
CA LYS A 742 28.70 -102.25 24.22
C LYS A 742 27.89 -102.56 22.95
N VAL A 743 28.07 -103.76 22.41
CA VAL A 743 27.30 -104.36 21.31
C VAL A 743 26.50 -105.54 21.86
N LYS A 744 25.20 -105.59 21.55
CA LYS A 744 24.29 -106.64 22.01
C LYS A 744 24.06 -107.67 20.91
N PHE A 745 24.18 -108.95 21.24
CA PHE A 745 23.89 -110.10 20.40
C PHE A 745 22.70 -110.84 20.98
N LYS A 746 21.64 -111.07 20.21
CA LYS A 746 20.49 -111.90 20.60
C LYS A 746 20.53 -113.20 19.81
N LEU A 747 20.68 -114.33 20.49
CA LEU A 747 20.81 -115.68 19.92
C LEU A 747 19.98 -116.66 20.74
N ASN A 748 19.13 -117.46 20.06
CA ASN A 748 18.26 -118.46 20.67
C ASN A 748 17.46 -117.91 21.89
N GLY A 749 16.77 -116.78 21.70
CA GLY A 749 16.01 -116.11 22.76
C GLY A 749 16.85 -115.28 23.76
N LYS A 750 18.11 -115.64 24.02
CA LYS A 750 18.97 -115.00 25.02
C LYS A 750 19.75 -113.81 24.46
N THR A 751 19.95 -112.77 25.27
CA THR A 751 20.72 -111.57 24.89
C THR A 751 22.07 -111.54 25.60
N TYR A 752 23.13 -111.33 24.84
CA TYR A 752 24.50 -111.23 25.29
C TYR A 752 25.06 -109.85 24.98
N THR A 753 25.63 -109.17 25.96
CA THR A 753 26.32 -107.90 25.74
C THR A 753 27.82 -108.12 25.69
N ARG A 754 28.50 -107.59 24.68
CA ARG A 754 29.95 -107.68 24.52
C ARG A 754 30.51 -106.31 24.16
N THR A 755 31.65 -105.98 24.74
CA THR A 755 32.31 -104.71 24.51
C THR A 755 33.30 -104.84 23.35
N THR A 756 33.30 -103.88 22.43
CA THR A 756 34.26 -103.86 21.33
C THR A 756 35.69 -103.62 21.83
N ASN A 757 36.65 -104.35 21.27
CA ASN A 757 38.06 -104.14 21.55
C ASN A 757 38.65 -102.94 20.79
N ASN A 758 39.97 -102.78 20.83
CA ASN A 758 40.68 -101.70 20.14
C ASN A 758 40.57 -101.73 18.60
N LYS A 759 40.19 -102.87 18.01
CA LYS A 759 39.89 -103.01 16.58
C LYS A 759 38.40 -102.85 16.26
N GLY A 760 37.58 -102.47 17.25
CA GLY A 760 36.14 -102.30 17.09
C GLY A 760 35.38 -103.64 17.09
N ILE A 761 36.02 -104.72 17.53
CA ILE A 761 35.51 -106.09 17.40
C ILE A 761 34.88 -106.54 18.71
N ALA A 762 33.64 -107.03 18.66
CA ALA A 762 32.97 -107.74 19.74
C ALA A 762 32.76 -109.21 19.34
N LYS A 763 33.09 -110.15 20.23
CA LYS A 763 33.03 -111.60 19.98
C LYS A 763 32.04 -112.28 20.93
N LEU A 764 31.17 -113.15 20.40
CA LEU A 764 30.26 -114.00 21.17
C LEU A 764 30.62 -115.47 20.96
N LYS A 765 30.96 -116.20 22.04
CA LYS A 765 31.18 -117.65 22.00
C LYS A 765 29.86 -118.39 21.75
N ILE A 766 29.82 -119.29 20.78
CA ILE A 766 28.63 -120.05 20.40
C ILE A 766 28.65 -121.41 21.08
N THR A 767 27.72 -121.63 22.02
CA THR A 767 27.62 -122.87 22.81
C THR A 767 26.30 -123.62 22.60
N VAL A 768 25.39 -123.08 21.79
CA VAL A 768 24.12 -123.73 21.44
C VAL A 768 24.36 -125.06 20.71
N LYS A 769 23.36 -125.96 20.73
CA LYS A 769 23.41 -127.26 20.06
C LYS A 769 23.63 -127.08 18.54
N ILE A 770 24.06 -128.14 17.86
CA ILE A 770 24.20 -128.17 16.41
C ILE A 770 22.83 -127.87 15.78
N GLY A 771 22.77 -126.93 14.84
CA GLY A 771 21.51 -126.43 14.29
C GLY A 771 21.63 -125.04 13.66
N THR A 772 20.55 -124.54 13.06
CA THR A 772 20.51 -123.20 12.43
C THR A 772 19.81 -122.19 13.34
N TYR A 773 20.45 -121.06 13.62
CA TYR A 773 19.93 -120.02 14.51
C TYR A 773 19.98 -118.63 13.88
N LYS A 774 19.02 -117.77 14.21
CA LYS A 774 19.06 -116.34 13.89
C LYS A 774 19.80 -115.57 14.99
N ILE A 775 20.80 -114.78 14.62
CA ILE A 775 21.55 -113.91 15.52
C ILE A 775 21.32 -112.44 15.15
N LYS A 776 20.82 -111.64 16.09
CA LYS A 776 20.62 -110.19 15.92
C LYS A 776 21.69 -109.44 16.70
N THR A 777 22.52 -108.66 16.02
CA THR A 777 23.57 -107.83 16.60
C THR A 777 23.16 -106.37 16.56
N SER A 778 23.32 -105.62 17.65
CA SER A 778 22.88 -104.22 17.72
C SER A 778 23.82 -103.34 18.56
N PHE A 779 23.93 -102.09 18.15
CA PHE A 779 24.63 -101.01 18.84
C PHE A 779 23.60 -99.90 19.13
N LYS A 780 23.43 -99.55 20.42
CA LYS A 780 22.58 -98.42 20.83
C LYS A 780 23.37 -97.12 20.64
N SER A 781 22.70 -96.02 20.30
CA SER A 781 23.35 -94.72 20.12
C SER A 781 24.11 -94.26 21.37
N THR A 782 25.20 -93.53 21.15
CA THR A 782 25.97 -92.83 22.19
C THR A 782 25.88 -91.32 21.96
N LYS A 783 26.51 -90.52 22.84
CA LYS A 783 26.64 -89.06 22.67
C LYS A 783 27.28 -88.68 21.33
N ILE A 784 28.15 -89.54 20.79
CA ILE A 784 28.94 -89.27 19.59
C ILE A 784 28.39 -90.02 18.36
N TYR A 785 28.04 -91.31 18.49
CA TYR A 785 27.68 -92.19 17.37
C TYR A 785 26.22 -92.64 17.39
N GLY A 786 25.65 -92.83 16.20
CA GLY A 786 24.27 -93.29 16.01
C GLY A 786 24.06 -94.78 16.26
N ALA A 787 22.84 -95.18 16.64
CA ALA A 787 22.46 -96.58 16.79
C ALA A 787 22.50 -97.32 15.44
N THR A 788 22.86 -98.60 15.44
CA THR A 788 22.80 -99.47 14.25
C THR A 788 22.45 -100.91 14.64
N VAL A 789 21.80 -101.64 13.75
CA VAL A 789 21.32 -103.01 13.99
C VAL A 789 21.61 -103.86 12.75
N PHE A 790 22.04 -105.10 12.96
CA PHE A 790 22.35 -106.08 11.94
C PHE A 790 21.77 -107.45 12.34
N THR A 791 21.25 -108.23 11.39
CA THR A 791 20.67 -109.55 11.68
C THR A 791 21.21 -110.59 10.70
N ASN A 792 21.59 -111.77 11.19
CA ASN A 792 22.18 -112.84 10.38
C ASN A 792 21.61 -114.22 10.76
N LYS A 793 21.75 -115.23 9.88
CA LYS A 793 21.49 -116.65 10.18
C LYS A 793 22.84 -117.39 10.26
N ILE A 794 23.03 -118.19 11.31
CA ILE A 794 24.24 -119.00 11.52
C ILE A 794 23.88 -120.48 11.60
N LYS A 795 24.63 -121.35 10.91
CA LYS A 795 24.56 -122.82 11.03
C LYS A 795 25.70 -123.28 11.94
N VAL A 796 25.34 -123.89 13.07
CA VAL A 796 26.28 -124.42 14.07
C VAL A 796 26.64 -125.85 13.69
N LEU A 797 27.91 -126.11 13.44
CA LEU A 797 28.47 -127.42 13.06
C LEU A 797 29.16 -128.09 14.26
N ARG A 798 29.44 -129.39 14.15
CA ARG A 798 30.11 -130.18 15.20
C ARG A 798 31.45 -129.56 15.60
#